data_AF-A0A397GU85-F1
#
_entry.id   AF-A0A397GU85-F1
#
_cell.length_a   1.000
_cell.length_b   1.000
_cell.length_c   1.000
_cell.angle_alpha   90.00
_cell.angle_beta   90.00
_cell.angle_gamma   90.00
#
_symmetry.space_group_name_H-M   'P 1'
#
loop_
_entity.id
_entity.type
_entity.pdbx_description
1 polymer ?
#
loop_
_entity_poly.entity_id
_entity_poly.type
_entity_poly.pdbx_seq_one_letter_code
_entity_poly.pdbx_strand_id
1 'polypeptide(L)'
;MHRSWNSWCSLRRMLFAGAMGACGVLTYLMWFGMNSDRDNVPPLLTQLIPAGHCTCQSSTSFQCSDCLTCLASPPSTEPERLSTWSFQYGRDDQDLGLSKSQCQASFPGLFQDIHRGVEYWRSRGGISIDDLSATPFEDGMARAIISNGELYVVATKAKGDDHRRKILATLGSIYRALSASSDRTSHPTIEFIFSIEDRVDDVHAVGHPVWVLSRRVSEESVFLMPDFGYWSWAKSNIGPYGQVVERVMAAESELRFADKQQKIVWRGKLSFAPKLRRALLDIARGEPWSDVKELDWSQKANFLTMEDHCRYMFIGHVEGRAYSASLKYRQACRSVVVAHKLQYIQHHHYLLVSSGPEQNYVEVERDFSDLPKRMDELLKNLEKAERIADNNVKTFRERYLTQAAEACYWRALWEGWAEVSSNVTREVERPAVERGLRAVLSCTFKGKIFPGNTLSIEIDHLGFSITHIVRDNPKTLTVYFGGVKGRAVGENYISLKLDATQFPQPALALMVILRFEDMRDKYVALAAMGNIFTVEEVSVLVFYHGLKMQNAVKSDANGATDYSILLELVDYNVANMQYICAGDLRGLATLSALMNAIAAGSLSTSCVEEMQNFIQKTLTHLESAKQPLVLQRSRATMPLNVNVPFHSSLLRPGVDSFRYLLQRHISEAMLDPRGLIGKYTPTLSPILLSSPRSISKAFWI
;
A
#
# COMPACT_ATOMS: atom_id res chain seq x y z
N MET A 1 -61.83 30.42 45.98
CA MET A 1 -61.19 30.20 44.67
C MET A 1 -59.65 30.22 44.70
N HIS A 2 -58.97 30.91 45.63
CA HIS A 2 -57.49 30.94 45.65
C HIS A 2 -56.76 29.64 46.04
N ARG A 3 -57.36 28.75 46.87
CA ARG A 3 -56.71 27.48 47.27
C ARG A 3 -56.64 26.43 46.15
N SER A 4 -57.61 26.40 45.22
CA SER A 4 -57.60 25.42 44.11
C SER A 4 -56.59 25.78 43.03
N TRP A 5 -56.30 27.06 42.84
CA TRP A 5 -55.37 27.54 41.81
C TRP A 5 -53.90 27.22 42.13
N ASN A 6 -53.48 27.36 43.39
CA ASN A 6 -52.14 26.98 43.82
C ASN A 6 -51.92 25.46 43.77
N SER A 7 -52.95 24.65 44.10
CA SER A 7 -52.90 23.20 43.96
C SER A 7 -52.78 22.78 42.49
N TRP A 8 -53.53 23.41 41.59
CA TRP A 8 -53.44 23.19 40.15
C TRP A 8 -52.08 23.59 39.56
N CYS A 9 -51.53 24.74 39.95
CA CYS A 9 -50.20 25.17 39.53
C CYS A 9 -49.08 24.23 40.05
N SER A 10 -49.21 23.72 41.28
CA SER A 10 -48.26 22.75 41.85
C SER A 10 -48.33 21.40 41.12
N LEU A 11 -49.54 20.91 40.84
CA LEU A 11 -49.74 19.67 40.09
C LEU A 11 -49.19 19.80 38.66
N ARG A 12 -49.42 20.95 38.00
CA ARG A 12 -48.90 21.23 36.66
C ARG A 12 -47.37 21.33 36.64
N ARG A 13 -46.75 21.89 37.67
CA ARG A 13 -45.27 21.89 37.83
C ARG A 13 -44.71 20.50 38.08
N MET A 14 -45.36 19.68 38.90
CA MET A 14 -44.96 18.28 39.11
C MET A 14 -45.10 17.44 37.84
N LEU A 15 -46.21 17.59 37.11
CA LEU A 15 -46.40 16.90 35.83
C LEU A 15 -45.37 17.35 34.78
N PHE A 16 -45.04 18.65 34.74
CA PHE A 16 -44.01 19.16 33.83
C PHE A 16 -42.61 18.68 34.20
N ALA A 17 -42.25 18.67 35.49
CA ALA A 17 -40.99 18.12 35.97
C ALA A 17 -40.89 16.60 35.73
N GLY A 18 -41.98 15.87 35.95
CA GLY A 18 -42.08 14.44 35.65
C GLY A 18 -41.93 14.15 34.15
N ALA A 19 -42.55 14.96 33.29
CA ALA A 19 -42.39 14.86 31.84
C ALA A 19 -40.96 15.16 31.40
N MET A 20 -40.30 16.19 31.95
CA MET A 20 -38.89 16.48 31.65
C MET A 20 -37.96 15.36 32.13
N GLY A 21 -38.21 14.79 33.32
CA GLY A 21 -37.47 13.63 33.82
C GLY A 21 -37.63 12.40 32.94
N ALA A 22 -38.87 12.09 32.53
CA ALA A 22 -39.17 10.99 31.62
C ALA A 22 -38.52 11.19 30.23
N CYS A 23 -38.57 12.42 29.69
CA CYS A 23 -37.85 12.78 28.47
C CYS A 23 -36.35 12.55 28.64
N GLY A 24 -35.73 13.04 29.72
CA GLY A 24 -34.29 12.87 29.97
C GLY A 24 -33.86 11.40 30.06
N VAL A 25 -34.67 10.56 30.72
CA VAL A 25 -34.45 9.10 30.78
C VAL A 25 -34.56 8.47 29.39
N LEU A 26 -35.57 8.83 28.61
CA LEU A 26 -35.73 8.35 27.23
C LEU A 26 -34.54 8.77 26.33
N THR A 27 -34.06 10.01 26.42
CA THR A 27 -32.89 10.47 25.66
C THR A 27 -31.63 9.71 26.06
N TYR A 28 -31.43 9.50 27.37
CA TYR A 28 -30.28 8.72 27.87
C TYR A 28 -30.34 7.27 27.39
N LEU A 29 -31.51 6.64 27.48
CA LEU A 29 -31.71 5.26 27.02
C LEU A 29 -31.47 5.12 25.51
N MET A 30 -31.99 6.03 24.68
CA MET A 30 -31.70 6.04 23.24
C MET A 30 -30.22 6.25 22.97
N TRP A 31 -29.58 7.23 23.63
CA TRP A 31 -28.15 7.47 23.50
C TRP A 31 -27.32 6.24 23.89
N PHE A 32 -27.67 5.58 25.00
CA PHE A 32 -27.02 4.36 25.47
C PHE A 32 -27.19 3.21 24.47
N GLY A 33 -28.41 2.98 23.97
CA GLY A 33 -28.67 1.92 22.98
C GLY A 33 -27.92 2.12 21.66
N MET A 34 -27.81 3.38 21.21
CA MET A 34 -27.11 3.73 19.96
C MET A 34 -25.59 3.65 20.06
N ASN A 35 -25.01 3.96 21.24
CA ASN A 35 -23.56 4.06 21.42
C ASN A 35 -22.94 2.89 22.20
N SER A 36 -23.76 2.02 22.82
CA SER A 36 -23.25 0.81 23.45
C SER A 36 -22.82 -0.20 22.41
N ASP A 37 -21.59 -0.68 22.53
CA ASP A 37 -21.05 -1.80 21.74
C ASP A 37 -21.29 -3.15 22.40
N ARG A 38 -21.88 -3.17 23.60
CA ARG A 38 -22.17 -4.38 24.36
C ARG A 38 -23.51 -4.98 23.96
N ASP A 39 -23.59 -6.29 24.12
CA ASP A 39 -24.80 -7.09 23.90
C ASP A 39 -25.81 -7.06 25.08
N ASN A 40 -25.59 -6.19 26.07
CA ASN A 40 -26.44 -6.07 27.25
C ASN A 40 -27.58 -5.05 27.08
N VAL A 41 -27.88 -4.62 25.86
CA VAL A 41 -28.96 -3.65 25.60
C VAL A 41 -30.29 -4.40 25.49
N PRO A 42 -31.33 -4.04 26.27
CA PRO A 42 -32.61 -4.72 26.25
C PRO A 42 -33.25 -4.74 24.85
N PRO A 43 -33.87 -5.84 24.40
CA PRO A 43 -34.53 -5.93 23.09
C PRO A 43 -35.61 -4.88 22.84
N LEU A 44 -36.32 -4.45 23.89
CA LEU A 44 -37.30 -3.36 23.78
C LEU A 44 -36.63 -2.05 23.35
N LEU A 45 -35.40 -1.81 23.82
CA LEU A 45 -34.62 -0.64 23.44
C LEU A 45 -34.15 -0.73 21.99
N THR A 46 -33.77 -1.93 21.51
CA THR A 46 -33.26 -2.12 20.15
C THR A 46 -34.33 -1.84 19.09
N GLN A 47 -35.60 -2.14 19.39
CA GLN A 47 -36.74 -1.80 18.54
C GLN A 47 -37.02 -0.29 18.47
N LEU A 48 -36.72 0.45 19.55
CA LEU A 48 -36.91 1.89 19.64
C LEU A 48 -35.75 2.70 19.03
N ILE A 49 -34.61 2.05 18.73
CA ILE A 49 -33.49 2.72 18.08
C ILE A 49 -33.95 3.16 16.67
N PRO A 50 -33.93 4.47 16.37
CA PRO A 50 -34.22 4.93 15.02
C PRO A 50 -33.19 4.33 14.07
N ALA A 51 -33.60 4.02 12.84
CA ALA A 51 -32.68 3.52 11.83
C ALA A 51 -31.53 4.50 11.51
N GLY A 52 -31.60 5.76 12.02
CA GLY A 52 -30.73 6.85 11.59
C GLY A 52 -30.94 7.13 10.10
N HIS A 53 -29.92 7.66 9.43
CA HIS A 53 -29.89 7.76 7.96
C HIS A 53 -29.87 6.38 7.24
N CYS A 54 -30.05 5.26 7.96
CA CYS A 54 -30.38 3.95 7.38
C CYS A 54 -31.90 3.78 7.17
N THR A 55 -32.65 4.87 6.99
CA THR A 55 -34.06 4.81 6.61
C THR A 55 -34.21 4.11 5.26
N CYS A 56 -34.80 2.91 5.30
CA CYS A 56 -35.15 2.06 4.17
C CYS A 56 -36.13 2.75 3.22
N GLN A 57 -35.64 3.44 2.21
CA GLN A 57 -36.42 3.71 1.00
C GLN A 57 -35.92 2.92 -0.21
N SER A 58 -34.72 2.36 -0.15
CA SER A 58 -34.12 1.61 -1.26
C SER A 58 -33.14 0.54 -0.77
N SER A 59 -33.33 -0.71 -1.22
CA SER A 59 -32.28 -1.73 -1.25
C SER A 59 -31.68 -1.79 -2.65
N THR A 60 -30.37 -1.94 -2.78
CA THR A 60 -29.75 -2.14 -4.08
C THR A 60 -30.00 -3.58 -4.52
N SER A 61 -30.79 -3.77 -5.57
CA SER A 61 -30.81 -5.05 -6.29
C SER A 61 -29.68 -4.99 -7.32
N PHE A 62 -28.66 -5.82 -7.13
CA PHE A 62 -27.60 -5.99 -8.13
C PHE A 62 -28.16 -6.86 -9.25
N GLN A 63 -28.79 -6.24 -10.25
CA GLN A 63 -29.11 -6.92 -11.50
C GLN A 63 -27.82 -7.03 -12.32
N CYS A 64 -26.94 -7.97 -11.94
CA CYS A 64 -25.73 -8.28 -12.70
C CYS A 64 -25.84 -9.66 -13.38
N SER A 65 -27.01 -9.95 -13.95
CA SER A 65 -27.18 -11.08 -14.87
C SER A 65 -26.51 -10.84 -16.23
N ASP A 66 -26.23 -9.59 -16.60
CA ASP A 66 -25.91 -9.28 -18.00
C ASP A 66 -24.42 -9.51 -18.36
N CYS A 67 -23.51 -9.61 -17.38
CA CYS A 67 -22.07 -9.73 -17.66
C CYS A 67 -21.45 -11.12 -17.45
N LEU A 68 -22.06 -12.00 -16.65
CA LEU A 68 -21.47 -13.33 -16.38
C LEU A 68 -22.10 -14.43 -17.25
N THR A 69 -23.31 -14.24 -17.78
CA THR A 69 -23.99 -15.28 -18.59
C THR A 69 -23.63 -15.21 -20.08
N CYS A 70 -23.11 -14.08 -20.57
CA CYS A 70 -22.58 -13.96 -21.93
C CYS A 70 -21.23 -14.71 -22.13
N LEU A 71 -20.70 -15.36 -21.08
CA LEU A 71 -19.40 -16.04 -21.05
C LEU A 71 -19.33 -17.37 -21.85
N ALA A 72 -20.35 -17.72 -22.64
CA ALA A 72 -20.38 -18.96 -23.43
C ALA A 72 -20.32 -18.75 -24.96
N SER A 73 -20.15 -17.53 -25.47
CA SER A 73 -20.06 -17.33 -26.92
C SER A 73 -18.99 -16.30 -27.28
N PRO A 74 -17.94 -16.67 -28.03
CA PRO A 74 -16.99 -15.70 -28.56
C PRO A 74 -17.72 -14.80 -29.57
N PRO A 75 -17.45 -13.47 -29.58
CA PRO A 75 -17.98 -12.61 -30.61
C PRO A 75 -17.43 -13.06 -31.96
N SER A 76 -18.33 -13.42 -32.86
CA SER A 76 -18.01 -13.70 -34.25
C SER A 76 -17.58 -12.41 -34.96
N THR A 77 -16.60 -12.59 -35.85
CA THR A 77 -16.10 -11.65 -36.88
C THR A 77 -15.14 -10.53 -36.44
N GLU A 78 -13.88 -10.91 -36.21
CA GLU A 78 -12.70 -10.22 -36.79
C GLU A 78 -11.54 -11.23 -36.94
N PRO A 79 -10.91 -11.39 -38.13
CA PRO A 79 -9.90 -12.43 -38.32
C PRO A 79 -8.45 -11.96 -38.03
N GLU A 80 -7.78 -12.80 -37.25
CA GLU A 80 -6.35 -13.13 -37.21
C GLU A 80 -5.32 -12.21 -36.50
N ARG A 81 -4.87 -12.76 -35.35
CA ARG A 81 -3.60 -12.60 -34.60
C ARG A 81 -3.60 -11.70 -33.37
N LEU A 82 -4.36 -12.08 -32.34
CA LEU A 82 -3.96 -11.86 -30.95
C LEU A 82 -4.16 -13.16 -30.14
N SER A 83 -3.01 -13.81 -29.91
CA SER A 83 -2.63 -14.79 -28.89
C SER A 83 -3.68 -15.65 -28.15
N THR A 84 -3.31 -16.92 -28.04
CA THR A 84 -3.76 -17.99 -27.12
C THR A 84 -3.72 -17.66 -25.62
N TRP A 85 -3.78 -16.39 -25.24
CA TRP A 85 -3.59 -15.94 -23.87
C TRP A 85 -4.90 -15.95 -23.09
N SER A 86 -4.91 -16.64 -21.94
CA SER A 86 -5.98 -16.64 -20.96
C SER A 86 -5.42 -16.38 -19.58
N PHE A 87 -6.19 -15.66 -18.75
CA PHE A 87 -5.82 -15.39 -17.37
C PHE A 87 -5.67 -16.69 -16.57
N GLN A 88 -4.53 -16.86 -15.92
CA GLN A 88 -4.21 -17.98 -15.05
C GLN A 88 -3.80 -17.46 -13.67
N TYR A 89 -4.59 -17.83 -12.66
CA TYR A 89 -4.26 -17.55 -11.26
C TYR A 89 -2.93 -18.23 -10.87
N GLY A 90 -2.08 -17.53 -10.12
CA GLY A 90 -0.72 -17.93 -9.77
C GLY A 90 0.35 -17.47 -10.77
N ARG A 91 -0.04 -17.22 -12.04
CA ARG A 91 0.84 -16.65 -13.08
C ARG A 91 0.61 -15.15 -13.24
N ASP A 92 -0.66 -14.76 -13.38
CA ASP A 92 -1.05 -13.41 -13.81
C ASP A 92 -1.67 -12.56 -12.68
N ASP A 93 -1.99 -13.13 -11.53
CA ASP A 93 -2.71 -12.46 -10.44
C ASP A 93 -1.91 -11.31 -9.78
N GLN A 94 -0.59 -11.37 -9.90
CA GLN A 94 0.32 -10.33 -9.45
C GLN A 94 0.88 -9.48 -10.60
N ASP A 95 0.48 -9.75 -11.85
CA ASP A 95 0.93 -8.97 -13.00
C ASP A 95 0.19 -7.63 -13.06
N LEU A 96 0.84 -6.61 -12.52
CA LEU A 96 0.34 -5.23 -12.53
C LEU A 96 0.37 -4.61 -13.94
N GLY A 97 1.12 -5.19 -14.88
CA GLY A 97 1.41 -4.67 -16.21
C GLY A 97 0.51 -5.20 -17.34
N LEU A 98 -0.54 -5.96 -17.02
CA LEU A 98 -1.48 -6.47 -18.02
C LEU A 98 -1.97 -5.38 -18.98
N SER A 99 -1.92 -5.67 -20.28
CA SER A 99 -2.37 -4.76 -21.33
C SER A 99 -3.87 -4.48 -21.23
N LYS A 100 -4.34 -3.43 -21.91
CA LYS A 100 -5.78 -3.10 -21.96
C LYS A 100 -6.64 -4.27 -22.45
N SER A 101 -6.22 -4.95 -23.51
CA SER A 101 -6.95 -6.10 -24.05
C SER A 101 -6.95 -7.28 -23.07
N GLN A 102 -5.83 -7.53 -22.38
CA GLN A 102 -5.74 -8.54 -21.33
C GLN A 102 -6.66 -8.21 -20.16
N CYS A 103 -6.68 -6.95 -19.68
CA CYS A 103 -7.59 -6.50 -18.62
C CYS A 103 -9.07 -6.70 -19.01
N GLN A 104 -9.46 -6.29 -20.22
CA GLN A 104 -10.83 -6.42 -20.71
C GLN A 104 -11.28 -7.88 -20.85
N ALA A 105 -10.41 -8.74 -21.39
CA ALA A 105 -10.70 -10.17 -21.50
C ALA A 105 -10.74 -10.88 -20.13
N SER A 106 -9.88 -10.45 -19.20
CA SER A 106 -9.72 -11.13 -17.91
C SER A 106 -10.78 -10.73 -16.89
N PHE A 107 -11.26 -9.49 -16.91
CA PHE A 107 -12.13 -8.95 -15.85
C PHE A 107 -13.47 -8.38 -16.37
N PRO A 108 -14.29 -9.19 -17.06
CA PRO A 108 -15.61 -8.75 -17.49
C PRO A 108 -16.50 -8.37 -16.28
N GLY A 109 -17.30 -7.31 -16.44
CA GLY A 109 -18.18 -6.80 -15.37
C GLY A 109 -17.48 -5.98 -14.27
N LEU A 110 -16.14 -6.08 -14.13
CA LEU A 110 -15.39 -5.34 -13.11
C LEU A 110 -15.48 -3.82 -13.32
N PHE A 111 -15.60 -3.36 -14.57
CA PHE A 111 -15.57 -1.92 -14.93
C PHE A 111 -16.97 -1.28 -15.00
N GLN A 112 -18.02 -1.98 -14.59
CA GLN A 112 -19.42 -1.53 -14.76
C GLN A 112 -19.69 -0.14 -14.14
N ASP A 113 -19.14 0.14 -12.96
CA ASP A 113 -19.36 1.43 -12.31
C ASP A 113 -18.74 2.61 -13.07
N ILE A 114 -17.61 2.36 -13.73
CA ILE A 114 -16.89 3.34 -14.55
C ILE A 114 -17.75 3.66 -15.77
N HIS A 115 -18.26 2.65 -16.48
CA HIS A 115 -19.14 2.84 -17.63
C HIS A 115 -20.39 3.65 -17.27
N ARG A 116 -21.03 3.33 -16.14
CA ARG A 116 -22.17 4.10 -15.63
C ARG A 116 -21.80 5.55 -15.31
N GLY A 117 -20.66 5.79 -14.66
CA GLY A 117 -20.21 7.15 -14.36
C GLY A 117 -19.92 7.96 -15.63
N VAL A 118 -19.32 7.33 -16.64
CA VAL A 118 -19.08 7.92 -17.96
C VAL A 118 -20.39 8.29 -18.64
N GLU A 119 -21.37 7.38 -18.66
CA GLU A 119 -22.69 7.62 -19.25
C GLU A 119 -23.41 8.80 -18.57
N TYR A 120 -23.40 8.83 -17.23
CA TYR A 120 -23.99 9.90 -16.45
C TYR A 120 -23.42 11.27 -16.83
N TRP A 121 -22.10 11.43 -16.83
CA TRP A 121 -21.46 12.72 -17.14
C TRP A 121 -21.51 13.06 -18.62
N ARG A 122 -21.41 12.08 -19.52
CA ARG A 122 -21.58 12.29 -20.96
C ARG A 122 -22.95 12.87 -21.29
N SER A 123 -24.01 12.38 -20.65
CA SER A 123 -25.37 12.92 -20.82
C SER A 123 -25.53 14.39 -20.35
N ARG A 124 -24.59 14.87 -19.54
CA ARG A 124 -24.57 16.23 -18.95
C ARG A 124 -23.54 17.16 -19.60
N GLY A 125 -22.93 16.75 -20.71
CA GLY A 125 -21.95 17.55 -21.44
C GLY A 125 -20.49 17.35 -20.99
N GLY A 126 -20.23 16.34 -20.14
CA GLY A 126 -18.91 16.05 -19.58
C GLY A 126 -18.66 16.74 -18.24
N ILE A 127 -17.43 16.60 -17.76
CA ILE A 127 -16.89 17.20 -16.55
C ILE A 127 -16.03 18.39 -17.00
N SER A 128 -16.35 19.57 -16.48
CA SER A 128 -15.59 20.81 -16.71
C SER A 128 -14.65 21.13 -15.54
N ILE A 129 -13.74 22.08 -15.75
CA ILE A 129 -12.86 22.57 -14.68
C ILE A 129 -13.66 23.31 -13.60
N ASP A 130 -14.78 23.93 -13.98
CA ASP A 130 -15.69 24.59 -13.05
C ASP A 130 -16.38 23.57 -12.14
N ASP A 131 -16.75 22.40 -12.65
CA ASP A 131 -17.32 21.33 -11.82
C ASP A 131 -16.32 20.84 -10.75
N LEU A 132 -15.04 20.68 -11.13
CA LEU A 132 -13.97 20.32 -10.19
C LEU A 132 -13.67 21.44 -9.19
N SER A 133 -13.73 22.70 -9.64
CA SER A 133 -13.45 23.87 -8.79
C SER A 133 -14.60 24.19 -7.84
N ALA A 134 -15.83 23.89 -8.23
CA ALA A 134 -17.03 24.01 -7.39
C ALA A 134 -17.20 22.85 -6.40
N THR A 135 -16.44 21.77 -6.55
CA THR A 135 -16.50 20.61 -5.63
C THR A 135 -16.05 21.02 -4.22
N PRO A 136 -16.87 20.81 -3.18
CA PRO A 136 -16.48 21.04 -1.80
C PRO A 136 -15.22 20.25 -1.45
N PHE A 137 -14.18 20.94 -0.97
CA PHE A 137 -12.92 20.30 -0.62
C PHE A 137 -12.86 20.04 0.88
N GLU A 138 -13.27 18.85 1.29
CA GLU A 138 -13.45 18.45 2.70
C GLU A 138 -12.33 17.57 3.27
N ASP A 139 -12.38 17.41 4.60
CA ASP A 139 -11.49 16.51 5.32
C ASP A 139 -11.57 15.09 4.73
N GLY A 140 -10.41 14.46 4.50
CA GLY A 140 -10.33 13.17 3.84
C GLY A 140 -10.23 13.23 2.31
N MET A 141 -10.09 14.40 1.70
CA MET A 141 -10.01 14.55 0.24
C MET A 141 -8.61 14.89 -0.27
N ALA A 142 -8.36 14.51 -1.52
CA ALA A 142 -7.16 14.87 -2.26
C ALA A 142 -7.50 15.16 -3.73
N ARG A 143 -6.80 16.15 -4.31
CA ARG A 143 -6.85 16.54 -5.71
C ARG A 143 -5.51 16.21 -6.35
N ALA A 144 -5.53 15.51 -7.47
CA ALA A 144 -4.33 15.03 -8.15
C ALA A 144 -4.45 15.10 -9.67
N ILE A 145 -3.30 15.11 -10.34
CA ILE A 145 -3.18 15.11 -11.79
C ILE A 145 -2.30 13.92 -12.20
N ILE A 146 -2.73 13.18 -13.22
CA ILE A 146 -1.85 12.28 -13.96
C ILE A 146 -1.54 12.96 -15.29
N SER A 147 -0.26 13.11 -15.65
CA SER A 147 0.17 13.78 -16.89
C SER A 147 1.51 13.22 -17.35
N ASN A 148 1.63 12.84 -18.63
CA ASN A 148 2.82 12.22 -19.22
C ASN A 148 3.36 11.04 -18.39
N GLY A 149 2.43 10.25 -17.85
CA GLY A 149 2.77 9.11 -17.01
C GLY A 149 3.15 9.44 -15.57
N GLU A 150 3.23 10.70 -15.16
CA GLU A 150 3.59 11.11 -13.80
C GLU A 150 2.37 11.48 -12.97
N LEU A 151 2.41 11.20 -11.67
CA LEU A 151 1.38 11.56 -10.69
C LEU A 151 1.80 12.80 -9.91
N TYR A 152 0.94 13.82 -9.90
CA TYR A 152 1.12 15.08 -9.22
C TYR A 152 0.01 15.27 -8.19
N VAL A 153 0.37 15.65 -6.97
CA VAL A 153 -0.60 15.97 -5.92
C VAL A 153 -0.79 17.48 -5.90
N VAL A 154 -2.00 17.94 -6.20
CA VAL A 154 -2.35 19.37 -6.25
C VAL A 154 -2.70 19.88 -4.85
N ALA A 155 -3.56 19.15 -4.14
CA ALA A 155 -3.99 19.51 -2.80
C ALA A 155 -4.40 18.27 -2.00
N THR A 156 -4.25 18.33 -0.68
CA THR A 156 -4.79 17.33 0.25
C THR A 156 -5.38 18.04 1.46
N LYS A 157 -6.45 17.49 2.04
CA LYS A 157 -7.04 17.98 3.28
C LYS A 157 -7.27 16.80 4.22
N ALA A 158 -6.34 16.58 5.15
CA ALA A 158 -6.41 15.46 6.11
C ALA A 158 -6.75 15.95 7.52
N LYS A 159 -7.78 15.36 8.15
CA LYS A 159 -8.17 15.61 9.55
C LYS A 159 -7.38 14.74 10.53
N GLY A 160 -6.06 14.74 10.38
CA GLY A 160 -5.15 13.94 11.20
C GLY A 160 -4.57 12.72 10.50
N ASP A 161 -3.88 11.89 11.29
CA ASP A 161 -2.93 10.92 10.76
C ASP A 161 -3.58 9.72 10.04
N ASP A 162 -4.78 9.31 10.47
CA ASP A 162 -5.51 8.22 9.80
C ASP A 162 -5.90 8.60 8.36
N HIS A 163 -6.46 9.80 8.16
CA HIS A 163 -6.81 10.30 6.82
C HIS A 163 -5.56 10.43 5.97
N ARG A 164 -4.48 10.99 6.53
CA ARG A 164 -3.19 11.13 5.84
C ARG A 164 -2.67 9.80 5.32
N ARG A 165 -2.68 8.75 6.15
CA ARG A 165 -2.21 7.41 5.76
C ARG A 165 -3.09 6.79 4.66
N LYS A 166 -4.42 6.93 4.77
CA LYS A 166 -5.35 6.43 3.75
C LYS A 166 -5.17 7.14 2.40
N ILE A 167 -5.02 8.47 2.42
CA ILE A 167 -4.74 9.26 1.20
C ILE A 167 -3.42 8.81 0.56
N LEU A 168 -2.36 8.66 1.36
CA LEU A 168 -1.06 8.17 0.86
C LEU A 168 -1.16 6.75 0.30
N ALA A 169 -1.94 5.87 0.94
CA ALA A 169 -2.12 4.51 0.45
C ALA A 169 -2.88 4.47 -0.87
N THR A 170 -3.92 5.29 -1.05
CA THR A 170 -4.63 5.45 -2.32
C THR A 170 -3.70 5.98 -3.42
N LEU A 171 -2.93 7.05 -3.14
CA LEU A 171 -1.93 7.58 -4.07
C LEU A 171 -0.84 6.55 -4.41
N GLY A 172 -0.42 5.75 -3.43
CA GLY A 172 0.52 4.66 -3.60
C GLY A 172 -0.02 3.58 -4.55
N SER A 173 -1.28 3.19 -4.41
CA SER A 173 -1.92 2.23 -5.33
C SER A 173 -2.01 2.77 -6.76
N ILE A 174 -2.39 4.04 -6.93
CA ILE A 174 -2.39 4.74 -8.22
C ILE A 174 -0.99 4.73 -8.84
N TYR A 175 0.02 5.13 -8.07
CA TYR A 175 1.40 5.17 -8.53
C TYR A 175 1.94 3.79 -8.92
N ARG A 176 1.58 2.74 -8.17
CA ARG A 176 1.94 1.35 -8.51
C ARG A 176 1.35 0.93 -9.85
N ALA A 177 0.05 1.15 -10.05
CA ALA A 177 -0.62 0.82 -11.31
C ALA A 177 -0.05 1.61 -12.50
N LEU A 178 0.34 2.87 -12.26
CA LEU A 178 0.92 3.76 -13.27
C LEU A 178 2.35 3.35 -13.64
N SER A 179 3.17 2.98 -12.64
CA SER A 179 4.57 2.58 -12.83
C SER A 179 4.73 1.22 -13.51
N ALA A 180 3.75 0.33 -13.33
CA ALA A 180 3.74 -0.99 -13.96
C ALA A 180 3.30 -0.96 -15.44
N SER A 181 2.72 0.14 -15.90
CA SER A 181 2.26 0.26 -17.28
C SER A 181 3.43 0.37 -18.25
N SER A 182 3.51 -0.56 -19.21
CA SER A 182 4.55 -0.54 -20.26
C SER A 182 4.48 0.71 -21.14
N ASP A 183 3.27 1.22 -21.40
CA ASP A 183 3.04 2.46 -22.14
C ASP A 183 2.61 3.61 -21.22
N ARG A 184 3.43 3.86 -20.19
CA ARG A 184 3.14 4.86 -19.14
C ARG A 184 2.87 6.26 -19.70
N THR A 185 3.49 6.62 -20.83
CA THR A 185 3.35 7.94 -21.46
C THR A 185 2.10 8.09 -22.32
N SER A 186 1.45 6.99 -22.73
CA SER A 186 0.19 7.05 -23.50
C SER A 186 -1.04 7.36 -22.65
N HIS A 187 -0.94 7.27 -21.32
CA HIS A 187 -2.08 7.54 -20.45
C HIS A 187 -2.57 8.98 -20.62
N PRO A 188 -3.89 9.19 -20.70
CA PRO A 188 -4.45 10.52 -20.88
C PRO A 188 -4.07 11.41 -19.69
N THR A 189 -3.76 12.67 -19.98
CA THR A 189 -3.68 13.68 -18.91
C THR A 189 -5.07 13.78 -18.29
N ILE A 190 -5.17 13.66 -16.96
CA ILE A 190 -6.41 13.78 -16.20
C ILE A 190 -6.18 14.52 -14.90
N GLU A 191 -7.16 15.35 -14.50
CA GLU A 191 -7.24 15.94 -13.17
C GLU A 191 -8.49 15.41 -12.47
N PHE A 192 -8.35 15.05 -11.19
CA PHE A 192 -9.43 14.41 -10.43
C PHE A 192 -9.34 14.72 -8.93
N ILE A 193 -10.47 14.52 -8.25
CA ILE A 193 -10.60 14.63 -6.80
C ILE A 193 -11.10 13.29 -6.28
N PHE A 194 -10.49 12.79 -5.20
CA PHE A 194 -10.96 11.59 -4.51
C PHE A 194 -11.14 11.81 -3.01
N SER A 195 -12.00 11.01 -2.39
CA SER A 195 -12.30 11.03 -0.96
C SER A 195 -12.04 9.67 -0.31
N ILE A 196 -11.36 9.66 0.84
CA ILE A 196 -11.18 8.47 1.69
C ILE A 196 -12.26 8.31 2.76
N GLU A 197 -13.28 9.16 2.76
CA GLU A 197 -14.42 9.06 3.67
C GLU A 197 -15.36 7.91 3.28
N ASP A 198 -16.08 7.39 4.28
CA ASP A 198 -16.96 6.24 4.11
C ASP A 198 -18.20 6.57 3.26
N ARG A 199 -18.68 7.83 3.31
CA ARG A 199 -19.93 8.29 2.69
C ARG A 199 -19.71 9.49 1.78
N VAL A 200 -20.49 9.55 0.70
CA VAL A 200 -20.59 10.71 -0.20
C VAL A 200 -21.11 11.95 0.55
N ASP A 201 -22.09 11.75 1.45
CA ASP A 201 -22.67 12.82 2.27
C ASP A 201 -21.65 13.48 3.21
N ASP A 202 -20.69 12.71 3.74
CA ASP A 202 -19.69 13.19 4.71
C ASP A 202 -18.73 14.23 4.09
N VAL A 203 -18.67 14.28 2.74
CA VAL A 203 -17.85 15.22 1.96
C VAL A 203 -18.67 16.09 1.01
N HIS A 204 -20.01 16.11 1.15
CA HIS A 204 -20.90 16.90 0.31
C HIS A 204 -20.70 16.71 -1.20
N ALA A 205 -20.36 15.48 -1.63
CA ALA A 205 -19.99 15.20 -3.03
C ALA A 205 -21.18 14.84 -3.94
N VAL A 206 -22.42 14.90 -3.45
CA VAL A 206 -23.62 14.67 -4.27
C VAL A 206 -23.72 15.74 -5.35
N GLY A 207 -23.79 15.32 -6.61
CA GLY A 207 -23.80 16.22 -7.77
C GLY A 207 -22.41 16.65 -8.26
N HIS A 208 -21.34 16.25 -7.56
CA HIS A 208 -19.97 16.61 -7.91
C HIS A 208 -19.17 15.43 -8.46
N PRO A 209 -18.18 15.68 -9.35
CA PRO A 209 -17.34 14.65 -9.94
C PRO A 209 -16.22 14.25 -8.98
N VAL A 210 -16.49 13.29 -8.09
CA VAL A 210 -15.54 12.81 -7.06
C VAL A 210 -15.38 11.29 -7.14
N TRP A 211 -14.17 10.79 -6.95
CA TRP A 211 -13.92 9.35 -6.75
C TRP A 211 -14.08 8.99 -5.27
N VAL A 212 -14.90 7.98 -4.99
CA VAL A 212 -15.30 7.60 -3.62
C VAL A 212 -15.14 6.10 -3.38
N LEU A 213 -15.02 5.71 -2.11
CA LEU A 213 -14.87 4.31 -1.72
C LEU A 213 -16.16 3.49 -1.83
N SER A 214 -17.30 4.15 -1.62
CA SER A 214 -18.62 3.57 -1.76
C SER A 214 -19.68 4.62 -2.09
N ARG A 215 -20.79 4.18 -2.67
CA ARG A 215 -21.94 5.04 -2.99
C ARG A 215 -23.26 4.30 -2.86
N ARG A 216 -24.37 5.04 -2.74
CA ARG A 216 -25.74 4.55 -2.90
C ARG A 216 -26.12 4.58 -4.39
N VAL A 217 -27.21 3.90 -4.75
CA VAL A 217 -27.75 3.90 -6.13
C VAL A 217 -28.07 5.31 -6.60
N SER A 218 -28.65 6.14 -5.72
CA SER A 218 -29.04 7.53 -6.01
C SER A 218 -27.86 8.51 -6.18
N GLU A 219 -26.65 8.10 -5.81
CA GLU A 219 -25.44 8.95 -5.87
C GLU A 219 -24.73 8.72 -7.21
N GLU A 220 -25.38 9.10 -8.30
CA GLU A 220 -24.93 8.76 -9.65
C GLU A 220 -23.71 9.58 -10.12
N SER A 221 -23.49 10.77 -9.55
CA SER A 221 -22.45 11.70 -9.98
C SER A 221 -21.01 11.27 -9.65
N VAL A 222 -20.84 10.37 -8.68
CA VAL A 222 -19.52 9.94 -8.19
C VAL A 222 -19.07 8.64 -8.85
N PHE A 223 -17.76 8.44 -8.95
CA PHE A 223 -17.14 7.19 -9.45
C PHE A 223 -16.60 6.37 -8.28
N LEU A 224 -16.75 5.06 -8.32
CA LEU A 224 -16.12 4.17 -7.34
C LEU A 224 -14.63 4.01 -7.63
N MET A 225 -13.84 3.93 -6.57
CA MET A 225 -12.42 3.57 -6.64
C MET A 225 -12.09 2.37 -5.72
N PRO A 226 -10.97 1.68 -5.95
CA PRO A 226 -10.43 0.71 -5.01
C PRO A 226 -10.09 1.35 -3.66
N ASP A 227 -10.34 0.64 -2.57
CA ASP A 227 -10.05 1.16 -1.24
C ASP A 227 -8.57 1.06 -0.87
N PHE A 228 -8.12 1.95 0.01
CA PHE A 228 -6.72 2.02 0.46
C PHE A 228 -6.20 0.68 1.04
N GLY A 229 -7.08 -0.19 1.54
CA GLY A 229 -6.72 -1.48 2.15
C GLY A 229 -6.23 -2.54 1.16
N TYR A 230 -6.37 -2.31 -0.15
CA TYR A 230 -5.70 -3.14 -1.15
C TYR A 230 -4.17 -2.93 -1.13
N TRP A 231 -3.73 -1.68 -0.93
CA TRP A 231 -2.32 -1.30 -0.88
C TRP A 231 -1.73 -1.33 0.53
N SER A 232 -2.27 -0.51 1.45
CA SER A 232 -1.73 -0.40 2.82
C SER A 232 -2.75 0.22 3.76
N TRP A 233 -2.86 -0.33 4.98
CA TRP A 233 -3.64 0.27 6.06
C TRP A 233 -2.95 0.09 7.41
N ALA A 234 -1.85 0.81 7.61
CA ALA A 234 -0.91 0.68 8.74
C ALA A 234 -1.51 0.81 10.16
N LYS A 235 -2.75 1.32 10.32
CA LYS A 235 -3.43 1.38 11.63
C LYS A 235 -4.16 0.08 11.98
N SER A 236 -4.55 -0.69 10.98
CA SER A 236 -5.17 -2.00 11.19
C SER A 236 -4.07 -3.05 11.28
N ASN A 237 -4.15 -3.94 12.26
CA ASN A 237 -3.29 -5.14 12.29
C ASN A 237 -3.68 -6.16 11.18
N ILE A 238 -4.41 -5.73 10.16
CA ILE A 238 -4.91 -6.55 9.05
C ILE A 238 -3.89 -6.55 7.90
N GLY A 239 -3.33 -5.39 7.55
CA GLY A 239 -2.39 -5.25 6.44
C GLY A 239 -3.05 -5.21 5.06
N PRO A 240 -2.23 -5.17 3.99
CA PRO A 240 -2.68 -5.17 2.60
C PRO A 240 -3.45 -6.43 2.22
N TYR A 241 -4.32 -6.34 1.21
CA TYR A 241 -5.13 -7.48 0.75
C TYR A 241 -4.30 -8.70 0.38
N GLY A 242 -3.22 -8.54 -0.40
CA GLY A 242 -2.35 -9.65 -0.79
C GLY A 242 -1.77 -10.43 0.40
N GLN A 243 -1.32 -9.73 1.45
CA GLN A 243 -0.81 -10.37 2.66
C GLN A 243 -1.90 -11.11 3.45
N VAL A 244 -3.14 -10.61 3.43
CA VAL A 244 -4.26 -11.32 4.04
C VAL A 244 -4.57 -12.60 3.26
N VAL A 245 -4.55 -12.54 1.92
CA VAL A 245 -4.75 -13.72 1.07
C VAL A 245 -3.68 -14.78 1.34
N GLU A 246 -2.41 -14.40 1.45
CA GLU A 246 -1.33 -15.33 1.81
C GLU A 246 -1.59 -16.05 3.15
N ARG A 247 -1.98 -15.30 4.19
CA ARG A 247 -2.30 -15.89 5.49
C ARG A 247 -3.54 -16.78 5.46
N VAL A 248 -4.57 -16.38 4.70
CA VAL A 248 -5.78 -17.18 4.48
C VAL A 248 -5.44 -18.48 3.76
N MET A 249 -4.66 -18.43 2.67
CA MET A 249 -4.24 -19.62 1.94
C MET A 249 -3.38 -20.55 2.80
N ALA A 250 -2.47 -19.99 3.60
CA ALA A 250 -1.69 -20.78 4.55
C ALA A 250 -2.60 -21.48 5.57
N ALA A 251 -3.56 -20.77 6.16
CA ALA A 251 -4.50 -21.32 7.13
C ALA A 251 -5.48 -22.35 6.51
N GLU A 252 -5.84 -22.20 5.24
CA GLU A 252 -6.75 -23.11 4.54
C GLU A 252 -6.05 -24.31 3.88
N SER A 253 -4.72 -24.29 3.78
CA SER A 253 -3.96 -25.34 3.06
C SER A 253 -4.23 -26.76 3.57
N GLU A 254 -4.51 -26.92 4.87
CA GLU A 254 -4.85 -28.19 5.50
C GLU A 254 -6.33 -28.30 5.91
N LEU A 255 -7.15 -27.29 5.65
CA LEU A 255 -8.54 -27.21 6.10
C LEU A 255 -9.52 -27.48 4.95
N ARG A 256 -10.06 -28.70 4.89
CA ARG A 256 -11.11 -29.05 3.92
C ARG A 256 -12.42 -28.34 4.27
N PHE A 257 -13.24 -28.06 3.28
CA PHE A 257 -14.54 -27.40 3.51
C PHE A 257 -15.44 -28.22 4.45
N ALA A 258 -15.46 -29.54 4.29
CA ALA A 258 -16.21 -30.46 5.16
C ALA A 258 -15.77 -30.42 6.64
N ASP A 259 -14.52 -30.03 6.93
CA ASP A 259 -13.97 -29.95 8.29
C ASP A 259 -14.24 -28.58 8.96
N LYS A 260 -14.76 -27.60 8.21
CA LYS A 260 -15.12 -26.28 8.76
C LYS A 260 -16.31 -26.39 9.70
N GLN A 261 -16.39 -25.48 10.65
CA GLN A 261 -17.53 -25.39 11.57
C GLN A 261 -18.80 -25.03 10.79
N GLN A 262 -19.85 -25.84 10.96
CA GLN A 262 -21.20 -25.64 10.39
C GLN A 262 -21.95 -24.50 11.10
N LYS A 263 -21.32 -23.33 11.18
CA LYS A 263 -21.84 -22.14 11.84
C LYS A 263 -21.58 -20.90 11.01
N ILE A 264 -22.44 -19.90 11.17
CA ILE A 264 -22.19 -18.54 10.70
C ILE A 264 -21.42 -17.75 11.73
N VAL A 265 -20.30 -17.17 11.30
CA VAL A 265 -19.48 -16.28 12.13
C VAL A 265 -19.62 -14.83 11.70
N TRP A 266 -19.74 -13.95 12.68
CA TRP A 266 -19.54 -12.52 12.49
C TRP A 266 -18.98 -11.88 13.75
N ARG A 267 -18.03 -10.96 13.58
CA ARG A 267 -17.47 -10.09 14.62
C ARG A 267 -17.52 -8.66 14.14
N GLY A 268 -18.13 -7.77 14.94
CA GLY A 268 -18.18 -6.37 14.58
C GLY A 268 -18.68 -5.45 15.68
N LYS A 269 -18.33 -4.17 15.54
CA LYS A 269 -18.70 -3.10 16.47
C LYS A 269 -20.16 -2.69 16.25
N LEU A 270 -21.02 -2.79 17.27
CA LEU A 270 -22.46 -2.56 17.08
C LEU A 270 -22.80 -1.09 16.77
N SER A 271 -22.09 -0.13 17.35
CA SER A 271 -22.38 1.31 17.18
C SER A 271 -22.28 1.86 15.75
N PHE A 272 -21.66 1.16 14.79
CA PHE A 272 -21.53 1.67 13.42
C PHE A 272 -22.81 1.59 12.59
N ALA A 273 -23.66 0.60 12.87
CA ALA A 273 -24.98 0.44 12.26
C ALA A 273 -25.89 -0.24 13.28
N PRO A 274 -26.26 0.46 14.38
CA PRO A 274 -26.77 -0.18 15.59
C PRO A 274 -28.03 -0.99 15.33
N LYS A 275 -28.97 -0.46 14.55
CA LYS A 275 -30.20 -1.19 14.20
C LYS A 275 -29.91 -2.47 13.40
N LEU A 276 -29.12 -2.35 12.34
CA LEU A 276 -28.80 -3.45 11.42
C LEU A 276 -27.97 -4.55 12.08
N ARG A 277 -26.89 -4.17 12.79
CA ARG A 277 -25.97 -5.11 13.44
C ARG A 277 -26.60 -5.79 14.65
N ARG A 278 -27.47 -5.09 15.40
CA ARG A 278 -28.25 -5.70 16.48
C ARG A 278 -29.32 -6.65 15.95
N ALA A 279 -29.96 -6.36 14.82
CA ALA A 279 -30.90 -7.28 14.19
C ALA A 279 -30.25 -8.65 13.89
N LEU A 280 -29.04 -8.65 13.30
CA LEU A 280 -28.28 -9.89 13.10
C LEU A 280 -27.98 -10.60 14.44
N LEU A 281 -27.50 -9.86 15.43
CA LEU A 281 -27.13 -10.42 16.74
C LEU A 281 -28.33 -11.05 17.45
N ASP A 282 -29.49 -10.40 17.39
CA ASP A 282 -30.72 -10.85 18.02
C ASP A 282 -31.31 -12.07 17.32
N ILE A 283 -31.35 -12.08 15.98
CA ILE A 283 -31.85 -13.22 15.19
C ILE A 283 -30.95 -14.45 15.33
N ALA A 284 -29.64 -14.24 15.45
CA ALA A 284 -28.68 -15.33 15.58
C ALA A 284 -28.46 -15.77 17.05
N ARG A 285 -29.18 -15.19 18.02
CA ARG A 285 -28.99 -15.45 19.44
C ARG A 285 -29.53 -16.80 19.85
N GLY A 286 -28.67 -17.64 20.44
CA GLY A 286 -29.07 -18.96 20.95
C GLY A 286 -29.28 -20.02 19.87
N GLU A 287 -29.12 -19.66 18.60
CA GLU A 287 -29.24 -20.56 17.47
C GLU A 287 -28.02 -21.50 17.37
N PRO A 288 -28.20 -22.82 17.16
CA PRO A 288 -27.09 -23.78 17.15
C PRO A 288 -26.12 -23.56 15.99
N TRP A 289 -26.60 -23.00 14.88
CA TRP A 289 -25.83 -22.63 13.69
C TRP A 289 -25.11 -21.28 13.83
N SER A 290 -25.21 -20.59 14.98
CA SER A 290 -24.64 -19.26 15.17
C SER A 290 -23.37 -19.26 16.00
N ASP A 291 -22.38 -18.53 15.52
CA ASP A 291 -21.31 -17.93 16.32
C ASP A 291 -21.20 -16.44 15.92
N VAL A 292 -22.31 -15.71 16.00
CA VAL A 292 -22.36 -14.25 15.81
C VAL A 292 -22.17 -13.57 17.15
N LYS A 293 -21.18 -12.66 17.25
CA LYS A 293 -20.89 -11.91 18.48
C LYS A 293 -20.44 -10.48 18.18
N GLU A 294 -20.68 -9.60 19.14
CA GLU A 294 -20.11 -8.26 19.14
C GLU A 294 -18.59 -8.30 19.33
N LEU A 295 -17.91 -7.29 18.77
CA LEU A 295 -16.49 -7.07 18.96
C LEU A 295 -16.26 -5.90 19.92
N ASP A 296 -15.71 -6.19 21.10
CA ASP A 296 -15.25 -5.17 22.04
C ASP A 296 -13.73 -4.97 21.91
N TRP A 297 -13.33 -3.89 21.24
CA TRP A 297 -11.92 -3.54 21.04
C TRP A 297 -11.18 -3.19 22.33
N SER A 298 -11.88 -2.75 23.37
CA SER A 298 -11.25 -2.34 24.64
C SER A 298 -10.72 -3.56 25.41
N GLN A 299 -11.44 -4.68 25.35
CA GLN A 299 -11.07 -5.94 26.01
C GLN A 299 -10.54 -6.99 25.03
N LYS A 300 -10.57 -6.71 23.72
CA LYS A 300 -10.37 -7.69 22.63
C LYS A 300 -11.26 -8.93 22.78
N ALA A 301 -12.40 -8.78 23.44
CA ALA A 301 -13.35 -9.87 23.63
C ALA A 301 -13.94 -10.27 22.27
N ASN A 302 -14.06 -11.58 22.04
CA ASN A 302 -14.54 -12.19 20.80
C ASN A 302 -13.71 -11.85 19.54
N PHE A 303 -12.54 -11.22 19.66
CA PHE A 303 -11.69 -10.91 18.50
C PHE A 303 -11.29 -12.19 17.74
N LEU A 304 -11.43 -12.14 16.42
CA LEU A 304 -10.95 -13.16 15.49
C LEU A 304 -10.11 -12.47 14.41
N THR A 305 -8.97 -13.06 14.06
CA THR A 305 -8.19 -12.61 12.89
C THR A 305 -8.95 -12.87 11.59
N MET A 306 -8.49 -12.33 10.46
CA MET A 306 -9.18 -12.56 9.19
C MET A 306 -9.13 -14.04 8.79
N GLU A 307 -7.97 -14.67 8.93
CA GLU A 307 -7.77 -16.11 8.67
C GLU A 307 -8.54 -17.02 9.64
N ASP A 308 -8.76 -16.60 10.90
CA ASP A 308 -9.58 -17.34 11.85
C ASP A 308 -11.05 -17.47 11.44
N HIS A 309 -11.58 -16.50 10.67
CA HIS A 309 -12.94 -16.59 10.13
C HIS A 309 -13.06 -17.73 9.11
N CYS A 310 -11.96 -18.11 8.45
CA CYS A 310 -11.98 -19.20 7.46
C CYS A 310 -12.23 -20.57 8.09
N ARG A 311 -12.20 -20.72 9.43
CA ARG A 311 -12.60 -21.97 10.12
C ARG A 311 -14.09 -22.26 10.06
N TYR A 312 -14.90 -21.31 9.62
CA TYR A 312 -16.36 -21.41 9.58
C TYR A 312 -16.84 -21.60 8.14
N MET A 313 -17.86 -22.44 7.95
CA MET A 313 -18.49 -22.65 6.64
C MET A 313 -19.20 -21.39 6.15
N PHE A 314 -19.78 -20.60 7.07
CA PHE A 314 -20.57 -19.42 6.73
C PHE A 314 -19.97 -18.18 7.41
N ILE A 315 -19.82 -17.09 6.66
CA ILE A 315 -19.31 -15.82 7.17
C ILE A 315 -20.34 -14.73 6.91
N GLY A 316 -20.84 -14.09 7.97
CA GLY A 316 -21.75 -12.97 7.86
C GLY A 316 -21.05 -11.72 7.32
N HIS A 317 -21.70 -11.02 6.40
CA HIS A 317 -21.34 -9.67 6.00
C HIS A 317 -22.43 -8.67 6.38
N VAL A 318 -22.01 -7.58 7.02
CA VAL A 318 -22.91 -6.53 7.52
C VAL A 318 -22.27 -5.18 7.29
N GLU A 319 -23.05 -4.26 6.72
CA GLU A 319 -22.68 -2.86 6.54
C GLU A 319 -22.34 -2.17 7.87
N GLY A 320 -21.57 -1.09 7.78
CA GLY A 320 -21.17 -0.26 8.92
C GLY A 320 -21.80 1.10 8.82
N ARG A 321 -20.99 2.14 9.07
CA ARG A 321 -21.41 3.52 8.80
C ARG A 321 -21.84 3.69 7.34
N ALA A 322 -21.13 3.02 6.43
CA ALA A 322 -21.47 2.89 5.02
C ALA A 322 -21.19 1.43 4.58
N TYR A 323 -20.46 1.24 3.48
CA TYR A 323 -19.86 -0.05 3.16
C TYR A 323 -18.99 -0.57 4.32
N SER A 324 -18.75 -1.88 4.32
CA SER A 324 -17.80 -2.50 5.22
C SER A 324 -16.61 -3.05 4.43
N ALA A 325 -15.46 -2.38 4.54
CA ALA A 325 -14.20 -2.76 3.89
C ALA A 325 -13.71 -4.18 4.21
N SER A 326 -14.33 -4.87 5.17
CA SER A 326 -14.04 -6.26 5.53
C SER A 326 -14.56 -7.30 4.53
N LEU A 327 -15.46 -6.94 3.61
CA LEU A 327 -16.03 -7.90 2.65
C LEU A 327 -14.95 -8.61 1.85
N LYS A 328 -14.04 -7.86 1.21
CA LYS A 328 -12.95 -8.43 0.42
C LYS A 328 -12.13 -9.46 1.18
N TYR A 329 -11.82 -9.21 2.46
CA TYR A 329 -11.03 -10.14 3.28
C TYR A 329 -11.84 -11.40 3.62
N ARG A 330 -13.15 -11.29 3.84
CA ARG A 330 -14.02 -12.44 4.07
C ARG A 330 -14.20 -13.29 2.81
N GLN A 331 -14.26 -12.63 1.65
CA GLN A 331 -14.31 -13.29 0.34
C GLN A 331 -13.00 -14.00 -0.02
N ALA A 332 -11.90 -13.77 0.71
CA ALA A 332 -10.67 -14.55 0.54
C ALA A 332 -10.79 -15.97 1.11
N CYS A 333 -11.66 -16.22 2.09
CA CYS A 333 -11.86 -17.57 2.63
C CYS A 333 -12.67 -18.43 1.65
N ARG A 334 -12.38 -19.73 1.60
CA ARG A 334 -13.24 -20.78 1.03
C ARG A 334 -14.44 -21.05 1.95
N SER A 335 -15.29 -20.04 2.10
CA SER A 335 -16.48 -20.05 2.95
C SER A 335 -17.64 -19.36 2.23
N VAL A 336 -18.88 -19.69 2.60
CA VAL A 336 -20.07 -19.04 2.06
C VAL A 336 -20.25 -17.68 2.72
N VAL A 337 -20.15 -16.62 1.93
CA VAL A 337 -20.48 -15.26 2.39
C VAL A 337 -22.00 -15.10 2.42
N VAL A 338 -22.55 -14.78 3.59
CA VAL A 338 -23.97 -14.47 3.79
C VAL A 338 -24.10 -12.97 4.02
N ALA A 339 -24.67 -12.24 3.07
CA ALA A 339 -24.80 -10.79 3.12
C ALA A 339 -26.27 -10.39 3.05
N HIS A 340 -26.66 -9.41 3.85
CA HIS A 340 -27.97 -8.79 3.69
C HIS A 340 -28.02 -7.97 2.39
N LYS A 341 -29.23 -7.65 1.90
CA LYS A 341 -29.42 -6.69 0.81
C LYS A 341 -28.67 -5.39 1.10
N LEU A 342 -27.63 -5.13 0.32
CA LEU A 342 -26.72 -4.00 0.52
C LEU A 342 -27.39 -2.69 0.10
N GLN A 343 -26.99 -1.60 0.75
CA GLN A 343 -27.37 -0.23 0.40
C GLN A 343 -26.20 0.49 -0.28
N TYR A 344 -24.97 0.13 0.08
CA TYR A 344 -23.75 0.73 -0.44
C TYR A 344 -23.08 -0.20 -1.44
N ILE A 345 -22.58 0.41 -2.52
CA ILE A 345 -21.95 -0.25 -3.65
C ILE A 345 -20.45 0.06 -3.58
N GLN A 346 -19.62 -0.98 -3.69
CA GLN A 346 -18.19 -0.87 -3.98
C GLN A 346 -17.92 -1.35 -5.42
N HIS A 347 -16.77 -0.99 -5.98
CA HIS A 347 -16.41 -1.25 -7.38
C HIS A 347 -16.57 -2.73 -7.80
N HIS A 348 -16.31 -3.69 -6.91
CA HIS A 348 -16.42 -5.13 -7.20
C HIS A 348 -17.79 -5.74 -6.86
N HIS A 349 -18.75 -4.99 -6.30
CA HIS A 349 -20.06 -5.52 -5.92
C HIS A 349 -20.91 -5.92 -7.14
N TYR A 350 -20.61 -5.43 -8.34
CA TYR A 350 -21.26 -5.85 -9.58
C TYR A 350 -20.99 -7.33 -9.94
N LEU A 351 -20.05 -7.96 -9.25
CA LEU A 351 -19.68 -9.36 -9.45
C LEU A 351 -20.39 -10.29 -8.46
N LEU A 352 -21.22 -9.74 -7.56
CA LEU A 352 -22.00 -10.51 -6.61
C LEU A 352 -23.16 -11.21 -7.32
N VAL A 353 -23.21 -12.54 -7.21
CA VAL A 353 -24.24 -13.39 -7.82
C VAL A 353 -24.96 -14.16 -6.70
N SER A 354 -26.24 -13.85 -6.50
CA SER A 354 -27.03 -14.36 -5.36
C SER A 354 -27.77 -15.66 -5.65
N SER A 355 -27.80 -16.13 -6.90
CA SER A 355 -28.54 -17.34 -7.29
C SER A 355 -27.97 -17.98 -8.57
N GLY A 356 -28.39 -19.22 -8.86
CA GLY A 356 -27.97 -19.97 -10.05
C GLY A 356 -26.64 -20.73 -9.91
N PRO A 357 -26.12 -21.28 -11.03
CA PRO A 357 -24.88 -22.07 -11.05
C PRO A 357 -23.63 -21.27 -10.67
N GLU A 358 -23.60 -19.97 -10.98
CA GLU A 358 -22.50 -19.05 -10.67
C GLU A 358 -22.68 -18.33 -9.33
N GLN A 359 -23.67 -18.73 -8.52
CA GLN A 359 -23.90 -18.16 -7.20
C GLN A 359 -22.62 -18.16 -6.36
N ASN A 360 -22.20 -16.98 -5.90
CA ASN A 360 -20.96 -16.77 -5.14
C ASN A 360 -21.18 -16.12 -3.77
N TYR A 361 -22.42 -15.76 -3.43
CA TYR A 361 -22.82 -15.39 -2.08
C TYR A 361 -24.28 -15.75 -1.83
N VAL A 362 -24.71 -15.67 -0.58
CA VAL A 362 -26.10 -15.83 -0.16
C VAL A 362 -26.64 -14.48 0.26
N GLU A 363 -27.67 -14.01 -0.45
CA GLU A 363 -28.39 -12.80 -0.10
C GLU A 363 -29.53 -13.10 0.89
N VAL A 364 -29.62 -12.30 1.95
CA VAL A 364 -30.71 -12.31 2.94
C VAL A 364 -31.39 -10.95 3.00
N GLU A 365 -32.58 -10.88 3.59
CA GLU A 365 -33.29 -9.63 3.82
C GLU A 365 -32.46 -8.65 4.64
N ARG A 366 -32.72 -7.35 4.46
CA ARG A 366 -31.91 -6.29 5.10
C ARG A 366 -31.94 -6.38 6.62
N ASP A 367 -33.02 -6.85 7.19
CA ASP A 367 -33.18 -7.04 8.64
C ASP A 367 -32.82 -8.45 9.12
N PHE A 368 -32.33 -9.32 8.23
CA PHE A 368 -32.01 -10.74 8.48
C PHE A 368 -33.20 -11.62 8.86
N SER A 369 -34.44 -11.17 8.65
CA SER A 369 -35.65 -11.91 9.03
C SER A 369 -35.75 -13.31 8.41
N ASP A 370 -35.18 -13.50 7.22
CA ASP A 370 -35.13 -14.80 6.53
C ASP A 370 -33.84 -15.62 6.81
N LEU A 371 -32.90 -15.09 7.60
CA LEU A 371 -31.61 -15.75 7.87
C LEU A 371 -31.76 -17.18 8.45
N PRO A 372 -32.60 -17.46 9.46
CA PRO A 372 -32.72 -18.82 10.01
C PRO A 372 -33.14 -19.83 8.95
N LYS A 373 -34.11 -19.46 8.10
CA LYS A 373 -34.56 -20.30 6.98
C LYS A 373 -33.44 -20.54 5.97
N ARG A 374 -32.64 -19.52 5.64
CA ARG A 374 -31.49 -19.68 4.74
C ARG A 374 -30.41 -20.58 5.31
N MET A 375 -30.13 -20.46 6.61
CA MET A 375 -29.16 -21.32 7.28
C MET A 375 -29.61 -22.78 7.29
N ASP A 376 -30.90 -23.04 7.55
CA ASP A 376 -31.48 -24.39 7.45
C ASP A 376 -31.34 -24.97 6.03
N GLU A 377 -31.60 -24.17 4.99
CA GLU A 377 -31.45 -24.60 3.59
C GLU A 377 -29.99 -24.96 3.25
N LEU A 378 -29.03 -24.17 3.72
CA LEU A 378 -27.61 -24.39 3.48
C LEU A 378 -27.06 -25.59 4.24
N LEU A 379 -27.47 -25.77 5.49
CA LEU A 379 -27.03 -26.90 6.33
C LEU A 379 -27.62 -28.24 5.86
N LYS A 380 -28.81 -28.23 5.24
CA LYS A 380 -29.39 -29.42 4.60
C LYS A 380 -28.71 -29.81 3.30
N ASN A 381 -28.03 -28.89 2.63
CA ASN A 381 -27.37 -29.12 1.35
C ASN A 381 -25.95 -28.56 1.34
N LEU A 382 -25.04 -29.30 1.99
CA LEU A 382 -23.63 -28.91 2.10
C LEU A 382 -22.91 -28.86 0.76
N GLU A 383 -23.31 -29.67 -0.23
CA GLU A 383 -22.76 -29.61 -1.59
C GLU A 383 -23.05 -28.26 -2.26
N LYS A 384 -24.29 -27.74 -2.09
CA LYS A 384 -24.64 -26.40 -2.55
C LYS A 384 -23.81 -25.34 -1.82
N ALA A 385 -23.62 -25.48 -0.51
CA ALA A 385 -22.80 -24.54 0.27
C ALA A 385 -21.34 -24.55 -0.21
N GLU A 386 -20.76 -25.73 -0.43
CA GLU A 386 -19.39 -25.88 -0.92
C GLU A 386 -19.22 -25.24 -2.31
N ARG A 387 -20.16 -25.50 -3.23
CA ARG A 387 -20.16 -24.86 -4.57
C ARG A 387 -20.18 -23.34 -4.48
N ILE A 388 -21.00 -22.77 -3.59
CA ILE A 388 -21.06 -21.30 -3.41
C ILE A 388 -19.72 -20.77 -2.87
N ALA A 389 -19.11 -21.47 -1.91
CA ALA A 389 -17.80 -21.11 -1.36
C ALA A 389 -16.68 -21.19 -2.41
N ASP A 390 -16.72 -22.20 -3.29
CA ASP A 390 -15.78 -22.36 -4.41
C ASP A 390 -15.94 -21.26 -5.44
N ASN A 391 -17.19 -20.94 -5.80
CA ASN A 391 -17.49 -19.82 -6.69
C ASN A 391 -17.04 -18.48 -6.10
N ASN A 392 -17.21 -18.28 -4.79
CA ASN A 392 -16.69 -17.10 -4.09
C ASN A 392 -15.18 -16.97 -4.26
N VAL A 393 -14.43 -18.03 -3.97
CA VAL A 393 -12.97 -18.05 -4.10
C VAL A 393 -12.53 -17.81 -5.53
N LYS A 394 -13.08 -18.56 -6.48
CA LYS A 394 -12.75 -18.48 -7.91
C LYS A 394 -13.04 -17.09 -8.48
N THR A 395 -14.12 -16.46 -8.02
CA THR A 395 -14.50 -15.11 -8.45
C THR A 395 -13.59 -14.07 -7.79
N PHE A 396 -13.56 -14.03 -6.46
CA PHE A 396 -13.00 -12.88 -5.75
C PHE A 396 -11.51 -13.06 -5.46
N ARG A 397 -11.13 -14.11 -4.73
CA ARG A 397 -9.71 -14.36 -4.38
C ARG A 397 -8.85 -14.58 -5.62
N GLU A 398 -9.31 -15.41 -6.54
CA GLU A 398 -8.48 -15.93 -7.63
C GLU A 398 -8.56 -15.10 -8.91
N ARG A 399 -9.41 -14.08 -8.96
CA ARG A 399 -9.60 -13.29 -10.18
C ARG A 399 -9.82 -11.81 -9.90
N TYR A 400 -10.98 -11.42 -9.38
CA TYR A 400 -11.43 -10.03 -9.40
C TYR A 400 -10.92 -9.13 -8.28
N LEU A 401 -10.34 -9.69 -7.20
CA LEU A 401 -9.69 -8.91 -6.14
C LEU A 401 -8.15 -9.04 -6.16
N THR A 402 -7.60 -9.66 -7.21
CA THR A 402 -6.16 -9.80 -7.40
C THR A 402 -5.48 -8.44 -7.60
N GLN A 403 -4.17 -8.36 -7.41
CA GLN A 403 -3.43 -7.11 -7.63
C GLN A 403 -3.50 -6.66 -9.10
N ALA A 404 -3.49 -7.63 -10.02
CA ALA A 404 -3.71 -7.40 -11.44
C ALA A 404 -5.08 -6.76 -11.72
N ALA A 405 -6.16 -7.29 -11.12
CA ALA A 405 -7.51 -6.73 -11.26
C ALA A 405 -7.60 -5.30 -10.70
N GLU A 406 -6.99 -5.03 -9.54
CA GLU A 406 -6.93 -3.69 -8.96
C GLU A 406 -6.20 -2.70 -9.89
N ALA A 407 -5.04 -3.08 -10.44
CA ALA A 407 -4.27 -2.26 -11.36
C ALA A 407 -5.02 -2.01 -12.68
N CYS A 408 -5.70 -3.04 -13.21
CA CYS A 408 -6.58 -2.91 -14.37
C CYS A 408 -7.76 -1.96 -14.09
N TYR A 409 -8.36 -2.01 -12.90
CA TYR A 409 -9.45 -1.10 -12.51
C TYR A 409 -8.97 0.35 -12.49
N TRP A 410 -7.80 0.62 -11.89
CA TRP A 410 -7.23 1.96 -11.90
C TRP A 410 -7.03 2.51 -13.31
N ARG A 411 -6.43 1.73 -14.21
CA ARG A 411 -6.25 2.13 -15.62
C ARG A 411 -7.57 2.38 -16.33
N ALA A 412 -8.54 1.48 -16.17
CA ALA A 412 -9.88 1.64 -16.74
C ALA A 412 -10.59 2.88 -16.20
N LEU A 413 -10.43 3.20 -14.91
CA LEU A 413 -11.00 4.39 -14.29
C LEU A 413 -10.40 5.67 -14.89
N TRP A 414 -9.08 5.71 -15.13
CA TRP A 414 -8.43 6.85 -15.77
C TRP A 414 -8.89 7.07 -17.20
N GLU A 415 -8.96 5.97 -17.98
CA GLU A 415 -9.45 6.01 -19.36
C GLU A 415 -10.91 6.49 -19.42
N GLY A 416 -11.80 5.89 -18.63
CA GLY A 416 -13.21 6.29 -18.59
C GLY A 416 -13.37 7.73 -18.10
N TRP A 417 -12.62 8.15 -17.08
CA TRP A 417 -12.63 9.53 -16.62
C TRP A 417 -12.17 10.51 -17.71
N ALA A 418 -11.13 10.18 -18.47
CA ALA A 418 -10.64 11.02 -19.56
C ALA A 418 -11.67 11.23 -20.68
N GLU A 419 -12.53 10.24 -20.94
CA GLU A 419 -13.61 10.34 -21.95
C GLU A 419 -14.62 11.45 -21.62
N VAL A 420 -14.80 11.78 -20.34
CA VAL A 420 -15.74 12.80 -19.89
C VAL A 420 -15.07 14.06 -19.37
N SER A 421 -13.76 14.06 -19.10
CA SER A 421 -13.02 15.21 -18.56
C SER A 421 -12.07 15.88 -19.57
N SER A 422 -12.19 15.59 -20.86
CA SER A 422 -11.27 16.10 -21.91
C SER A 422 -11.13 17.62 -21.97
N ASN A 423 -12.14 18.37 -21.52
CA ASN A 423 -12.13 19.83 -21.50
C ASN A 423 -11.33 20.41 -20.33
N VAL A 424 -11.15 19.64 -19.25
CA VAL A 424 -10.30 20.00 -18.10
C VAL A 424 -8.82 19.92 -18.50
N THR A 425 -8.48 18.94 -19.34
CA THR A 425 -7.10 18.48 -19.52
C THR A 425 -6.34 19.20 -20.61
N ARG A 426 -7.04 19.89 -21.53
CA ARG A 426 -6.43 20.72 -22.58
C ARG A 426 -5.67 21.94 -22.05
N GLU A 427 -5.99 22.44 -20.86
CA GLU A 427 -5.30 23.59 -20.27
C GLU A 427 -4.02 23.21 -19.50
N VAL A 428 -3.80 21.92 -19.23
CA VAL A 428 -2.71 21.42 -18.36
C VAL A 428 -1.58 20.78 -19.19
N GLU A 429 -1.02 21.49 -20.18
CA GLU A 429 0.16 21.00 -20.92
C GLU A 429 1.42 20.90 -20.03
N ARG A 430 1.48 21.72 -18.97
CA ARG A 430 2.45 21.59 -17.87
C ARG A 430 1.77 22.05 -16.58
N PRO A 431 1.62 21.20 -15.55
CA PRO A 431 1.09 21.65 -14.26
C PRO A 431 1.96 22.80 -13.72
N ALA A 432 1.34 23.92 -13.32
CA ALA A 432 2.02 25.01 -12.63
C ALA A 432 2.54 24.63 -11.22
N VAL A 433 2.28 23.38 -10.82
CA VAL A 433 2.79 22.78 -9.59
C VAL A 433 4.24 22.37 -9.85
N GLU A 434 5.20 23.06 -9.22
CA GLU A 434 6.59 22.61 -9.19
C GLU A 434 6.63 21.14 -8.74
N ARG A 435 7.56 20.34 -9.28
CA ARG A 435 7.87 19.03 -8.69
C ARG A 435 8.27 19.30 -7.25
N GLY A 436 7.32 19.16 -6.31
CA GLY A 436 7.65 18.86 -4.94
C GLY A 436 8.66 17.72 -5.01
N LEU A 437 9.76 17.83 -4.26
CA LEU A 437 10.69 16.73 -4.01
C LEU A 437 9.89 15.42 -3.98
N ARG A 438 10.25 14.43 -4.82
CA ARG A 438 9.66 13.07 -4.81
C ARG A 438 9.31 12.74 -3.37
N ALA A 439 8.01 12.75 -3.05
CA ALA A 439 7.58 13.00 -1.68
C ALA A 439 8.00 11.87 -0.75
N VAL A 440 9.15 12.06 -0.10
CA VAL A 440 9.18 11.96 1.35
C VAL A 440 8.09 12.89 1.84
N LEU A 441 7.04 12.33 2.44
CA LEU A 441 6.55 12.75 3.75
C LEU A 441 7.01 14.15 4.18
N SER A 442 6.55 15.21 3.52
CA SER A 442 6.77 16.57 4.02
C SER A 442 5.69 16.83 5.06
N CYS A 443 6.02 16.49 6.31
CA CYS A 443 5.38 17.06 7.48
C CYS A 443 5.56 18.58 7.43
N THR A 444 4.56 19.32 6.99
CA THR A 444 4.46 20.73 7.38
C THR A 444 3.96 20.76 8.82
N PHE A 445 4.89 20.78 9.78
CA PHE A 445 4.58 21.16 11.15
C PHE A 445 4.12 22.62 11.14
N LYS A 446 2.80 22.86 11.19
CA LYS A 446 2.27 24.17 11.60
C LYS A 446 2.38 24.29 13.12
N GLY A 447 3.60 24.54 13.60
CA GLY A 447 3.86 25.14 14.91
C GLY A 447 4.24 26.60 14.70
N LYS A 448 3.45 27.54 15.24
CA LYS A 448 3.76 28.98 15.21
C LYS A 448 5.08 29.25 15.93
N ILE A 449 6.14 29.65 15.22
CA ILE A 449 7.25 30.47 15.76
C ILE A 449 7.74 31.42 14.64
N PHE A 450 7.36 32.70 14.78
CA PHE A 450 7.88 33.95 14.17
C PHE A 450 8.09 34.09 12.64
N PRO A 451 7.98 35.33 12.08
CA PRO A 451 7.83 35.56 10.65
C PRO A 451 9.18 35.77 9.93
N GLY A 452 9.24 35.30 8.68
CA GLY A 452 10.26 35.69 7.71
C GLY A 452 11.45 34.76 7.63
N ASN A 453 11.40 33.79 6.71
CA ASN A 453 12.44 33.42 5.74
C ASN A 453 12.16 32.05 5.15
N THR A 454 12.26 31.97 3.82
CA THR A 454 12.14 30.77 3.00
C THR A 454 13.18 29.74 3.41
N LEU A 455 12.77 28.50 3.68
CA LEU A 455 13.64 27.42 4.16
C LEU A 455 14.48 26.85 3.00
N SER A 456 15.66 27.42 2.76
CA SER A 456 16.79 26.72 2.16
C SER A 456 17.34 25.72 3.18
N ILE A 457 17.53 24.45 2.80
CA ILE A 457 18.31 23.51 3.62
C ILE A 457 19.77 23.92 3.49
N GLU A 458 20.20 24.89 4.29
CA GLU A 458 21.62 25.21 4.52
C GLU A 458 22.10 24.42 5.74
N ILE A 459 23.03 23.50 5.52
CA ILE A 459 23.75 22.80 6.60
C ILE A 459 24.90 23.72 7.03
N ASP A 460 24.60 24.70 7.87
CA ASP A 460 25.53 25.74 8.35
C ASP A 460 26.78 25.18 9.07
N HIS A 461 26.78 23.91 9.48
CA HIS A 461 27.90 23.29 10.21
C HIS A 461 28.97 22.63 9.33
N LEU A 462 28.69 22.37 8.05
CA LEU A 462 29.65 21.73 7.13
C LEU A 462 30.29 22.72 6.15
N GLY A 463 29.76 23.95 6.05
CA GLY A 463 30.31 24.99 5.17
C GLY A 463 30.08 24.76 3.67
N PHE A 464 29.22 23.80 3.29
CA PHE A 464 28.81 23.56 1.90
C PHE A 464 27.43 22.86 1.79
N SER A 465 26.77 23.01 0.64
CA SER A 465 25.47 22.39 0.35
C SER A 465 25.62 21.04 -0.35
N ILE A 466 25.15 19.96 0.30
CA ILE A 466 25.11 18.61 -0.28
C ILE A 466 24.19 18.59 -1.51
N THR A 467 23.09 19.34 -1.48
CA THR A 467 22.14 19.48 -2.58
C THR A 467 22.80 20.10 -3.83
N HIS A 468 23.68 21.08 -3.63
CA HIS A 468 24.47 21.71 -4.71
C HIS A 468 25.49 20.73 -5.31
N ILE A 469 26.18 19.94 -4.48
CA ILE A 469 27.14 18.93 -4.95
C ILE A 469 26.46 17.84 -5.79
N VAL A 470 25.30 17.37 -5.33
CA VAL A 470 24.56 16.28 -6.00
C VAL A 470 23.86 16.77 -7.28
N ARG A 471 23.35 18.01 -7.32
CA ARG A 471 22.69 18.56 -8.50
C ARG A 471 23.69 19.02 -9.57
N ASP A 472 24.70 19.76 -9.16
CA ASP A 472 25.52 20.55 -10.10
C ASP A 472 26.90 19.91 -10.36
N ASN A 473 27.24 18.86 -9.59
CA ASN A 473 28.50 18.10 -9.69
C ASN A 473 29.73 18.98 -10.01
N PRO A 474 29.98 20.04 -9.20
CA PRO A 474 31.00 21.02 -9.52
C PRO A 474 32.39 20.38 -9.47
N LYS A 475 33.24 20.69 -10.46
CA LYS A 475 34.60 20.16 -10.55
C LYS A 475 35.53 20.69 -9.45
N THR A 476 35.18 21.81 -8.83
CA THR A 476 35.92 22.48 -7.76
C THR A 476 34.96 23.20 -6.82
N LEU A 477 35.18 23.11 -5.51
CA LEU A 477 34.38 23.78 -4.48
C LEU A 477 35.32 24.51 -3.50
N THR A 478 35.05 25.80 -3.23
CA THR A 478 35.84 26.60 -2.28
C THR A 478 35.12 26.67 -0.93
N VAL A 479 35.75 26.16 0.12
CA VAL A 479 35.17 26.10 1.48
C VAL A 479 35.91 27.08 2.40
N TYR A 480 35.16 27.92 3.12
CA TYR A 480 35.72 28.92 4.04
C TYR A 480 35.71 28.40 5.49
N PHE A 481 36.89 28.06 6.01
CA PHE A 481 37.03 27.56 7.38
C PHE A 481 37.22 28.73 8.38
N GLY A 482 36.15 29.13 9.05
CA GLY A 482 36.19 30.20 10.05
C GLY A 482 36.79 29.78 11.41
N GLY A 483 37.61 30.66 12.01
CA GLY A 483 38.08 30.55 13.40
C GLY A 483 39.33 29.69 13.65
N VAL A 484 39.80 29.66 14.91
CA VAL A 484 41.05 28.97 15.32
C VAL A 484 40.95 27.45 15.19
N LYS A 485 39.76 26.87 15.45
CA LYS A 485 39.47 25.45 15.19
C LYS A 485 39.32 25.14 13.69
N GLY A 486 38.77 26.08 12.91
CA GLY A 486 38.64 25.96 11.46
C GLY A 486 39.98 25.87 10.73
N ARG A 487 41.02 26.59 11.22
CA ARG A 487 42.38 26.50 10.66
C ARG A 487 43.03 25.13 10.84
N ALA A 488 42.90 24.51 12.01
CA ALA A 488 43.42 23.16 12.25
C ALA A 488 42.69 22.07 11.44
N VAL A 489 41.40 22.28 11.15
CA VAL A 489 40.62 21.43 10.24
C VAL A 489 41.02 21.68 8.79
N GLY A 490 41.27 22.93 8.40
CA GLY A 490 41.76 23.31 7.08
C GLY A 490 43.14 22.74 6.74
N GLU A 491 44.07 22.70 7.69
CA GLU A 491 45.38 22.05 7.48
C GLU A 491 45.26 20.53 7.29
N ASN A 492 44.37 19.86 8.04
CA ASN A 492 44.04 18.46 7.83
C ASN A 492 43.32 18.23 6.49
N TYR A 493 42.56 19.21 6.00
CA TYR A 493 41.85 19.15 4.72
C TYR A 493 42.76 19.38 3.51
N ILE A 494 43.75 20.29 3.62
CA ILE A 494 44.73 20.61 2.57
C ILE A 494 45.74 19.47 2.37
N SER A 495 45.99 18.66 3.39
CA SER A 495 46.83 17.46 3.28
C SER A 495 46.16 16.26 2.59
N LEU A 496 44.84 16.31 2.38
CA LEU A 496 44.08 15.31 1.63
C LEU A 496 44.19 15.58 0.13
N LYS A 497 44.94 14.75 -0.60
CA LYS A 497 44.86 14.71 -2.07
C LYS A 497 43.53 14.09 -2.47
N LEU A 498 42.62 14.93 -2.96
CA LEU A 498 41.36 14.52 -3.57
C LEU A 498 41.62 14.02 -4.99
N ASP A 499 41.63 12.70 -5.17
CA ASP A 499 41.27 12.12 -6.47
C ASP A 499 39.76 11.90 -6.49
N ALA A 500 39.15 12.30 -7.61
CA ALA A 500 37.72 12.36 -7.79
C ALA A 500 37.04 11.00 -7.58
N THR A 501 35.76 11.05 -7.16
CA THR A 501 34.79 9.96 -6.95
C THR A 501 34.78 9.34 -5.55
N GLN A 502 33.65 9.50 -4.81
CA GLN A 502 33.13 8.56 -3.80
C GLN A 502 31.90 9.16 -3.04
N PHE A 503 30.72 9.10 -3.65
CA PHE A 503 29.41 9.36 -3.01
C PHE A 503 28.42 8.16 -2.90
N PRO A 504 28.77 6.86 -3.10
CA PRO A 504 27.72 5.83 -3.10
C PRO A 504 27.05 5.58 -1.75
N GLN A 505 27.77 5.63 -0.63
CA GLN A 505 27.17 5.25 0.67
C GLN A 505 26.11 6.25 1.16
N PRO A 506 26.34 7.58 1.14
CA PRO A 506 25.30 8.56 1.48
C PRO A 506 24.13 8.52 0.51
N ALA A 507 24.39 8.39 -0.80
CA ALA A 507 23.34 8.32 -1.81
C ALA A 507 22.53 7.02 -1.72
N LEU A 508 23.14 5.89 -1.37
CA LEU A 508 22.47 4.60 -1.17
C LEU A 508 21.68 4.57 0.14
N ALA A 509 22.23 5.13 1.23
CA ALA A 509 21.49 5.24 2.49
C ALA A 509 20.31 6.21 2.37
N LEU A 510 20.49 7.34 1.67
CA LEU A 510 19.40 8.25 1.36
C LEU A 510 18.41 7.60 0.38
N MET A 511 18.85 6.86 -0.64
CA MET A 511 17.96 6.08 -1.51
C MET A 511 17.17 5.03 -0.72
N VAL A 512 17.80 4.35 0.24
CA VAL A 512 17.16 3.37 1.11
C VAL A 512 16.12 4.07 2.00
N ILE A 513 16.44 5.20 2.62
CA ILE A 513 15.47 6.03 3.36
C ILE A 513 14.34 6.55 2.45
N LEU A 514 14.64 6.91 1.20
CA LEU A 514 13.70 7.38 0.18
C LEU A 514 12.85 6.25 -0.44
N ARG A 515 13.27 5.00 -0.28
CA ARG A 515 12.63 3.77 -0.78
C ARG A 515 12.30 2.85 0.39
N PHE A 516 11.30 3.21 1.19
CA PHE A 516 10.72 2.23 2.12
C PHE A 516 9.25 1.95 1.87
N GLU A 517 9.03 0.77 1.26
CA GLU A 517 8.21 -0.30 1.84
C GLU A 517 8.73 -1.72 1.51
N ASP A 518 9.90 -1.91 0.86
CA ASP A 518 10.29 -3.25 0.32
C ASP A 518 11.65 -3.84 0.78
N MET A 519 12.42 -3.18 1.65
CA MET A 519 13.75 -3.66 2.07
C MET A 519 13.74 -4.13 3.54
N ARG A 520 13.94 -5.43 3.82
CA ARG A 520 13.83 -5.99 5.19
C ARG A 520 15.14 -6.17 5.98
N ASP A 521 16.31 -5.78 5.44
CA ASP A 521 17.58 -6.41 5.90
C ASP A 521 18.79 -5.50 6.25
N LYS A 522 18.64 -4.18 6.55
CA LYS A 522 19.81 -3.28 6.86
C LYS A 522 19.61 -2.41 8.13
N TYR A 523 20.70 -2.01 8.81
CA TYR A 523 20.65 -1.17 10.03
C TYR A 523 20.00 0.20 9.83
N VAL A 524 20.08 0.75 8.61
CA VAL A 524 19.38 1.98 8.19
C VAL A 524 17.87 1.75 8.13
N ALA A 525 17.44 0.52 7.83
CA ALA A 525 16.04 0.10 7.91
C ALA A 525 15.56 0.03 9.36
N LEU A 526 16.39 -0.45 10.30
CA LEU A 526 16.12 -0.41 11.75
C LEU A 526 15.90 1.03 12.24
N ALA A 527 16.73 1.97 11.79
CA ALA A 527 16.60 3.38 12.12
C ALA A 527 15.32 4.02 11.57
N ALA A 528 14.97 3.70 10.31
CA ALA A 528 13.76 4.19 9.65
C ALA A 528 12.47 3.55 10.20
N MET A 529 12.50 2.24 10.52
CA MET A 529 11.35 1.50 11.08
C MET A 529 11.10 1.81 12.55
N GLY A 530 12.16 2.06 13.33
CA GLY A 530 12.08 2.40 14.75
C GLY A 530 12.02 3.91 15.03
N ASN A 531 12.15 4.77 14.01
CA ASN A 531 12.26 6.22 14.15
C ASN A 531 13.40 6.65 15.10
N ILE A 532 14.52 5.92 15.05
CA ILE A 532 15.64 6.01 16.01
C ILE A 532 16.59 7.17 15.69
N PHE A 533 16.68 7.57 14.42
CA PHE A 533 17.54 8.66 13.96
C PHE A 533 16.79 9.64 13.06
N THR A 534 17.14 10.93 13.10
CA THR A 534 16.70 11.90 12.09
C THR A 534 17.46 11.71 10.77
N VAL A 535 16.93 12.27 9.67
CA VAL A 535 17.59 12.20 8.35
C VAL A 535 18.99 12.82 8.39
N GLU A 536 19.17 13.88 9.18
CA GLU A 536 20.44 14.56 9.42
C GLU A 536 21.43 13.64 10.16
N GLU A 537 20.97 12.92 11.19
CA GLU A 537 21.80 12.00 11.97
C GLU A 537 22.25 10.80 11.14
N VAL A 538 21.36 10.22 10.32
CA VAL A 538 21.74 9.13 9.41
C VAL A 538 22.74 9.62 8.36
N SER A 539 22.58 10.84 7.85
CA SER A 539 23.50 11.42 6.87
C SER A 539 24.92 11.59 7.45
N VAL A 540 25.03 12.06 8.69
CA VAL A 540 26.33 12.19 9.40
C VAL A 540 26.95 10.82 9.68
N LEU A 541 26.14 9.85 10.13
CA LEU A 541 26.59 8.50 10.45
C LEU A 541 27.16 7.79 9.21
N VAL A 542 26.44 7.90 8.08
CA VAL A 542 26.83 7.27 6.81
C VAL A 542 28.05 7.97 6.20
N PHE A 543 28.14 9.29 6.31
CA PHE A 543 29.32 10.05 5.88
C PHE A 543 30.57 9.67 6.68
N TYR A 544 30.45 9.56 8.00
CA TYR A 544 31.56 9.13 8.87
C TYR A 544 31.98 7.68 8.61
N HIS A 545 31.02 6.80 8.34
CA HIS A 545 31.29 5.40 7.95
C HIS A 545 32.07 5.33 6.64
N GLY A 546 31.65 6.08 5.61
CA GLY A 546 32.37 6.16 4.32
C GLY A 546 33.81 6.67 4.46
N LEU A 547 34.02 7.72 5.26
CA LEU A 547 35.35 8.27 5.57
C LEU A 547 36.28 7.27 6.29
N LYS A 548 35.74 6.43 7.18
CA LYS A 548 36.51 5.41 7.89
C LYS A 548 36.86 4.22 7.00
N MET A 549 35.95 3.82 6.11
CA MET A 549 36.23 2.77 5.12
C MET A 549 37.32 3.19 4.14
N GLN A 550 37.34 4.46 3.72
CA GLN A 550 38.35 5.01 2.81
C GLN A 550 39.77 5.00 3.40
N ASN A 551 39.91 5.30 4.70
CA ASN A 551 41.22 5.35 5.36
C ASN A 551 41.78 3.98 5.76
N ALA A 552 40.99 2.90 5.64
CA ALA A 552 41.38 1.56 6.06
C ALA A 552 42.09 0.76 4.95
N VAL A 553 41.95 1.16 3.68
CA VAL A 553 42.51 0.45 2.52
C VAL A 553 43.63 1.28 1.90
N LYS A 554 44.86 0.75 1.88
CA LYS A 554 45.98 1.39 1.20
C LYS A 554 45.93 1.05 -0.28
N SER A 555 45.73 2.05 -1.13
CA SER A 555 45.89 1.95 -2.58
C SER A 555 47.31 2.34 -3.02
N ASP A 556 47.79 1.77 -4.11
CA ASP A 556 49.02 2.21 -4.77
C ASP A 556 48.80 3.49 -5.60
N ALA A 557 49.86 4.00 -6.23
CA ALA A 557 49.83 5.23 -7.03
C ALA A 557 48.92 5.16 -8.28
N ASN A 558 48.41 3.98 -8.62
CA ASN A 558 47.49 3.74 -9.74
C ASN A 558 46.07 3.39 -9.26
N GLY A 559 45.79 3.45 -7.95
CA GLY A 559 44.48 3.12 -7.37
C GLY A 559 44.22 1.62 -7.17
N ALA A 560 45.24 0.77 -7.35
CA ALA A 560 45.12 -0.66 -7.15
C ALA A 560 45.33 -1.03 -5.67
N THR A 561 44.59 -2.03 -5.21
CA THR A 561 44.65 -2.57 -3.85
C THR A 561 45.21 -3.98 -3.89
N ASP A 562 45.88 -4.43 -2.83
CA ASP A 562 46.60 -5.73 -2.76
C ASP A 562 45.68 -6.98 -2.68
N TYR A 563 44.42 -6.83 -3.08
CA TYR A 563 43.42 -7.90 -3.12
C TYR A 563 43.41 -8.53 -4.51
N SER A 564 43.57 -9.85 -4.58
CA SER A 564 43.31 -10.64 -5.80
C SER A 564 41.90 -10.35 -6.33
N ILE A 565 41.72 -10.26 -7.65
CA ILE A 565 40.50 -9.83 -8.38
C ILE A 565 39.21 -10.41 -7.76
N LEU A 566 38.68 -9.72 -6.75
CA LEU A 566 37.51 -10.14 -5.98
C LEU A 566 36.33 -9.28 -6.43
N LEU A 567 35.20 -9.93 -6.71
CA LEU A 567 33.92 -9.28 -6.95
C LEU A 567 32.92 -9.77 -5.92
N GLU A 568 32.19 -8.84 -5.33
CA GLU A 568 31.15 -9.08 -4.33
C GLU A 568 29.83 -8.53 -4.86
N LEU A 569 28.77 -9.33 -4.77
CA LEU A 569 27.40 -8.88 -5.00
C LEU A 569 26.89 -8.21 -3.72
N VAL A 570 26.63 -6.89 -3.79
CA VAL A 570 26.30 -6.05 -2.63
C VAL A 570 24.79 -6.02 -2.35
N ASP A 571 23.98 -6.31 -3.36
CA ASP A 571 22.52 -6.37 -3.21
C ASP A 571 21.89 -7.39 -4.17
N TYR A 572 21.12 -8.33 -3.60
CA TYR A 572 20.36 -9.35 -4.33
C TYR A 572 18.87 -9.02 -4.41
N ASN A 573 18.39 -8.01 -3.67
CA ASN A 573 16.95 -7.74 -3.49
C ASN A 573 16.35 -6.85 -4.60
N VAL A 574 17.01 -6.77 -5.76
CA VAL A 574 16.61 -5.92 -6.89
C VAL A 574 16.06 -6.78 -8.03
N ALA A 575 14.93 -7.45 -7.78
CA ALA A 575 14.28 -8.30 -8.79
C ALA A 575 13.96 -7.49 -10.06
N ASN A 576 14.31 -8.06 -11.23
CA ASN A 576 14.14 -7.45 -12.57
C ASN A 576 14.96 -6.15 -12.83
N MET A 577 15.95 -5.80 -12.00
CA MET A 577 16.87 -4.67 -12.23
C MET A 577 18.34 -5.10 -12.31
N GLN A 578 19.23 -4.17 -12.71
CA GLN A 578 20.68 -4.38 -12.85
C GLN A 578 21.34 -4.78 -11.51
N TYR A 579 22.30 -5.72 -11.54
CA TYR A 579 23.05 -6.15 -10.35
C TYR A 579 23.96 -5.04 -9.81
N ILE A 580 24.05 -4.94 -8.47
CA ILE A 580 24.98 -4.03 -7.79
C ILE A 580 26.19 -4.84 -7.29
N CYS A 581 27.34 -4.64 -7.93
CA CYS A 581 28.59 -5.33 -7.61
C CYS A 581 29.67 -4.34 -7.15
N ALA A 582 30.48 -4.74 -6.17
CA ALA A 582 31.68 -4.02 -5.72
C ALA A 582 32.91 -4.93 -5.85
N GLY A 583 34.12 -4.36 -5.94
CA GLY A 583 35.34 -5.15 -6.05
C GLY A 583 36.42 -4.51 -6.92
N ASP A 584 37.38 -5.33 -7.37
CA ASP A 584 38.52 -4.90 -8.21
C ASP A 584 38.03 -4.29 -9.54
N LEU A 585 38.63 -3.17 -9.94
CA LEU A 585 38.23 -2.41 -11.13
C LEU A 585 38.35 -3.24 -12.42
N ARG A 586 39.37 -4.10 -12.56
CA ARG A 586 39.55 -4.97 -13.73
C ARG A 586 38.50 -6.08 -13.73
N GLY A 587 38.18 -6.61 -12.56
CA GLY A 587 37.06 -7.54 -12.38
C GLY A 587 35.73 -6.93 -12.82
N LEU A 588 35.43 -5.70 -12.37
CA LEU A 588 34.17 -5.01 -12.69
C LEU A 588 34.07 -4.67 -14.18
N ALA A 589 35.17 -4.25 -14.82
CA ALA A 589 35.22 -4.01 -16.26
C ALA A 589 35.01 -5.31 -17.05
N THR A 590 35.62 -6.41 -16.59
CA THR A 590 35.46 -7.73 -17.22
C THR A 590 34.03 -8.23 -17.11
N LEU A 591 33.40 -8.09 -15.94
CA LEU A 591 31.99 -8.43 -15.72
C LEU A 591 31.07 -7.61 -16.65
N SER A 592 31.33 -6.31 -16.77
CA SER A 592 30.60 -5.40 -17.67
C SER A 592 30.71 -5.85 -19.14
N ALA A 593 31.91 -6.18 -19.61
CA ALA A 593 32.14 -6.65 -20.97
C ALA A 593 31.44 -7.99 -21.24
N LEU A 594 31.53 -8.94 -20.30
CA LEU A 594 30.90 -10.25 -20.38
C LEU A 594 29.37 -10.11 -20.50
N MET A 595 28.75 -9.31 -19.63
CA MET A 595 27.30 -9.15 -19.62
C MET A 595 26.78 -8.44 -20.88
N ASN A 596 27.54 -7.48 -21.41
CA ASN A 596 27.19 -6.86 -22.70
C ASN A 596 27.27 -7.85 -23.86
N ALA A 597 28.27 -8.74 -23.87
CA ALA A 597 28.44 -9.74 -24.91
C ALA A 597 27.28 -10.76 -24.91
N ILE A 598 26.84 -11.19 -23.72
CA ILE A 598 25.67 -12.05 -23.53
C ILE A 598 24.39 -11.33 -23.98
N ALA A 599 24.19 -10.08 -23.53
CA ALA A 599 23.00 -9.29 -23.89
C ALA A 599 22.92 -8.94 -25.38
N ALA A 600 24.05 -8.92 -26.10
CA ALA A 600 24.11 -8.73 -27.54
C ALA A 600 23.91 -10.03 -28.34
N GLY A 601 23.77 -11.18 -27.67
CA GLY A 601 23.71 -12.50 -28.30
C GLY A 601 25.04 -12.97 -28.90
N SER A 602 26.14 -12.25 -28.63
CA SER A 602 27.48 -12.55 -29.13
C SER A 602 28.22 -13.62 -28.33
N LEU A 603 27.67 -14.00 -27.17
CA LEU A 603 28.21 -15.04 -26.30
C LEU A 603 27.05 -15.90 -25.76
N SER A 604 27.16 -17.22 -25.87
CA SER A 604 26.12 -18.13 -25.35
C SER A 604 26.34 -18.44 -23.88
N THR A 605 25.28 -18.44 -23.07
CA THR A 605 25.32 -18.86 -21.66
C THR A 605 25.36 -20.38 -21.48
N SER A 606 25.16 -21.16 -22.55
CA SER A 606 25.17 -22.62 -22.53
C SER A 606 26.56 -23.26 -22.58
N CYS A 607 27.62 -22.49 -22.88
CA CYS A 607 28.99 -22.99 -23.02
C CYS A 607 29.95 -22.30 -22.02
N VAL A 608 30.35 -23.03 -20.98
CA VAL A 608 31.21 -22.49 -19.91
C VAL A 608 32.64 -22.19 -20.39
N GLU A 609 33.18 -23.00 -21.31
CA GLU A 609 34.54 -22.81 -21.84
C GLU A 609 34.66 -21.53 -22.69
N GLU A 610 33.64 -21.19 -23.48
CA GLU A 610 33.59 -19.94 -24.24
C GLU A 610 33.57 -18.71 -23.32
N MET A 611 32.80 -18.77 -22.22
CA MET A 611 32.76 -17.71 -21.22
C MET A 611 34.10 -17.55 -20.50
N GLN A 612 34.76 -18.66 -20.12
CA GLN A 612 36.07 -18.63 -19.48
C GLN A 612 37.15 -18.05 -20.40
N ASN A 613 37.15 -18.44 -21.67
CA ASN A 613 38.08 -17.89 -22.67
C ASN A 613 37.85 -16.39 -22.90
N PHE A 614 36.59 -15.95 -22.93
CA PHE A 614 36.25 -14.53 -23.05
C PHE A 614 36.72 -13.71 -21.85
N ILE A 615 36.49 -14.22 -20.63
CA ILE A 615 36.95 -13.60 -19.38
C ILE A 615 38.47 -13.48 -19.39
N GLN A 616 39.19 -14.56 -19.68
CA GLN A 616 40.65 -14.57 -19.66
C GLN A 616 41.24 -13.60 -20.70
N LYS A 617 40.70 -13.60 -21.92
CA LYS A 617 41.11 -12.68 -22.99
C LYS A 617 40.89 -11.22 -22.62
N THR A 618 39.75 -10.93 -21.99
CA THR A 618 39.40 -9.58 -21.53
C THR A 618 40.31 -9.13 -20.40
N LEU A 619 40.60 -10.00 -19.43
CA LEU A 619 41.53 -9.70 -18.33
C LEU A 619 42.94 -9.40 -18.86
N THR A 620 43.49 -10.25 -19.74
CA THR A 620 44.82 -10.03 -20.32
C THR A 620 44.90 -8.73 -21.13
N HIS A 621 43.82 -8.35 -21.83
CA HIS A 621 43.75 -7.08 -22.53
C HIS A 621 43.78 -5.89 -21.54
N LEU A 622 43.00 -5.97 -20.45
CA LEU A 622 42.93 -4.93 -19.42
C LEU A 622 44.24 -4.82 -18.61
N GLU A 623 44.96 -5.92 -18.40
CA GLU A 623 46.28 -5.94 -17.76
C GLU A 623 47.36 -5.24 -18.61
N SER A 624 47.23 -5.28 -19.93
CA SER A 624 48.17 -4.63 -20.86
C SER A 624 47.94 -3.12 -21.02
N ALA A 625 46.82 -2.60 -20.53
CA ALA A 625 46.46 -1.19 -20.66
C ALA A 625 47.20 -0.34 -19.61
N LYS A 626 48.04 0.60 -20.07
CA LYS A 626 48.81 1.52 -19.20
C LYS A 626 48.00 2.72 -18.66
N GLN A 627 46.72 2.82 -18.97
CA GLN A 627 45.87 3.94 -18.56
C GLN A 627 45.00 3.58 -17.35
N PRO A 628 44.70 4.55 -16.47
CA PRO A 628 43.79 4.33 -15.35
C PRO A 628 42.42 3.90 -15.88
N LEU A 629 41.91 2.79 -15.32
CA LEU A 629 40.69 2.15 -15.79
C LEU A 629 39.46 2.97 -15.37
N VAL A 630 38.74 3.56 -16.33
CA VAL A 630 37.49 4.28 -16.06
C VAL A 630 36.31 3.38 -16.41
N LEU A 631 35.56 2.96 -15.38
CA LEU A 631 34.37 2.13 -15.57
C LEU A 631 33.22 2.95 -16.15
N GLN A 632 32.61 2.45 -17.22
CA GLN A 632 31.41 3.02 -17.82
C GLN A 632 30.18 2.16 -17.55
N ARG A 633 29.01 2.79 -17.56
CA ARG A 633 27.72 2.10 -17.39
C ARG A 633 27.47 1.14 -18.56
N SER A 634 27.01 -0.06 -18.26
CA SER A 634 26.73 -1.11 -19.24
C SER A 634 25.24 -1.45 -19.30
N ARG A 635 24.85 -2.40 -20.17
CA ARG A 635 23.46 -2.88 -20.28
C ARG A 635 22.98 -3.57 -19.01
N ALA A 636 23.86 -4.20 -18.24
CA ALA A 636 23.50 -5.01 -17.07
C ALA A 636 24.19 -4.58 -15.76
N THR A 637 25.21 -3.72 -15.82
CA THR A 637 26.03 -3.31 -14.66
C THR A 637 26.15 -1.79 -14.58
N MET A 638 26.04 -1.25 -13.37
CA MET A 638 26.31 0.16 -13.07
C MET A 638 27.53 0.24 -12.14
N PRO A 639 28.67 0.76 -12.61
CA PRO A 639 29.88 0.78 -11.80
C PRO A 639 29.77 1.80 -10.67
N LEU A 640 30.06 1.34 -9.44
CA LEU A 640 30.31 2.20 -8.30
C LEU A 640 31.83 2.25 -8.11
N ASN A 641 32.42 3.45 -8.13
CA ASN A 641 33.87 3.62 -8.01
C ASN A 641 34.32 3.49 -6.54
N VAL A 642 34.07 2.32 -5.93
CA VAL A 642 34.33 2.03 -4.51
C VAL A 642 35.14 0.74 -4.42
N ASN A 643 36.42 0.87 -4.08
CA ASN A 643 37.35 -0.25 -3.96
C ASN A 643 37.57 -0.61 -2.49
N VAL A 644 36.54 -1.18 -1.85
CA VAL A 644 36.64 -1.68 -0.46
C VAL A 644 35.82 -2.97 -0.33
N PRO A 645 36.43 -4.11 0.07
CA PRO A 645 35.67 -5.32 0.37
C PRO A 645 34.84 -5.12 1.64
N PHE A 646 33.55 -5.42 1.59
CA PHE A 646 32.71 -5.38 2.78
C PHE A 646 33.08 -6.60 3.66
N HIS A 647 33.14 -6.41 4.99
CA HIS A 647 33.54 -7.43 5.98
C HIS A 647 35.02 -7.87 6.02
N SER A 648 35.96 -6.92 5.85
CA SER A 648 37.39 -7.16 6.09
C SER A 648 37.82 -6.96 7.56
N SER A 649 38.74 -7.79 8.07
CA SER A 649 39.40 -7.60 9.38
C SER A 649 40.15 -6.26 9.47
N LEU A 650 40.47 -5.63 8.33
CA LEU A 650 41.03 -4.28 8.24
C LEU A 650 40.08 -3.18 8.71
N LEU A 651 38.77 -3.41 8.68
CA LEU A 651 37.77 -2.46 9.18
C LEU A 651 37.54 -2.58 10.70
N ARG A 652 38.07 -3.64 11.33
CA ARG A 652 37.89 -3.92 12.76
C ARG A 652 38.32 -2.77 13.68
N PRO A 653 39.43 -2.04 13.45
CA PRO A 653 39.81 -0.88 14.27
C PRO A 653 38.81 0.28 14.22
N GLY A 654 37.99 0.37 13.16
CA GLY A 654 36.95 1.40 13.02
C GLY A 654 35.67 1.11 13.83
N VAL A 655 35.46 -0.15 14.24
CA VAL A 655 34.23 -0.61 14.89
C VAL A 655 34.03 0.02 16.26
N ASP A 656 35.08 0.16 17.07
CA ASP A 656 34.96 0.74 18.42
C ASP A 656 34.62 2.24 18.36
N SER A 657 35.18 2.96 17.38
CA SER A 657 34.85 4.37 17.13
C SER A 657 33.41 4.55 16.65
N PHE A 658 32.94 3.65 15.77
CA PHE A 658 31.56 3.66 15.28
C PHE A 658 30.57 3.30 16.39
N ARG A 659 30.91 2.31 17.24
CA ARG A 659 30.11 1.94 18.42
C ARG A 659 29.99 3.08 19.41
N TYR A 660 31.08 3.79 19.69
CA TYR A 660 31.07 4.96 20.57
C TYR A 660 30.14 6.07 20.05
N LEU A 661 30.14 6.30 18.73
CA LEU A 661 29.27 7.28 18.08
C LEU A 661 27.80 6.85 18.17
N LEU A 662 27.48 5.58 17.85
CA LEU A 662 26.13 5.03 17.99
C LEU A 662 25.61 5.09 19.43
N GLN A 663 26.42 4.76 20.43
CA GLN A 663 26.04 4.79 21.85
C GLN A 663 25.73 6.20 22.38
N ARG A 664 26.24 7.24 21.70
CA ARG A 664 25.99 8.64 22.07
C ARG A 664 24.69 9.18 21.46
N HIS A 665 24.23 8.57 20.36
CA HIS A 665 23.02 8.97 19.64
C HIS A 665 21.83 8.01 19.85
N ILE A 666 22.08 6.76 20.28
CA ILE A 666 21.04 5.79 20.65
C ILE A 666 21.01 5.64 22.17
N SER A 667 19.91 6.04 22.80
CA SER A 667 19.65 5.71 24.22
C SER A 667 18.78 4.46 24.33
N GLU A 668 18.92 3.67 25.40
CA GLU A 668 18.09 2.48 25.64
C GLU A 668 16.59 2.80 25.65
N ALA A 669 16.20 4.01 26.05
CA ALA A 669 14.82 4.47 26.07
C ALA A 669 14.22 4.73 24.68
N MET A 670 15.05 4.88 23.64
CA MET A 670 14.60 5.10 22.25
C MET A 670 14.30 3.80 21.51
N LEU A 671 14.67 2.64 22.08
CA LEU A 671 14.40 1.34 21.50
C LEU A 671 13.04 0.84 21.99
N ASP A 672 12.06 0.63 21.09
CA ASP A 672 10.84 -0.12 21.38
C ASP A 672 10.93 -1.53 20.76
N PRO A 673 11.31 -2.55 21.54
CA PRO A 673 11.45 -3.92 21.05
C PRO A 673 10.16 -4.47 20.43
N ARG A 674 8.98 -4.00 20.88
CA ARG A 674 7.67 -4.48 20.40
C ARG A 674 7.40 -4.06 18.95
N GLY A 675 8.02 -2.96 18.50
CA GLY A 675 7.96 -2.50 17.12
C GLY A 675 8.78 -3.35 16.14
N LEU A 676 9.69 -4.19 16.66
CA LEU A 676 10.61 -5.01 15.87
C LEU A 676 10.19 -6.50 15.80
N ILE A 677 9.33 -6.96 16.71
CA ILE A 677 8.82 -8.34 16.74
C ILE A 677 8.04 -8.64 15.45
N GLY A 678 8.50 -9.63 14.68
CA GLY A 678 7.88 -10.07 13.43
C GLY A 678 8.12 -9.17 12.21
N LYS A 679 8.87 -8.06 12.37
CA LYS A 679 9.20 -7.09 11.31
C LYS A 679 10.69 -7.02 11.00
N TYR A 680 11.53 -7.52 11.90
CA TYR A 680 12.99 -7.55 11.74
C TYR A 680 13.48 -8.99 11.56
N THR A 681 14.17 -9.24 10.46
CA THR A 681 14.91 -10.49 10.23
C THR A 681 16.41 -10.18 10.42
N PRO A 682 17.11 -10.76 11.40
CA PRO A 682 18.53 -10.49 11.57
C PRO A 682 19.33 -11.15 10.45
N THR A 683 19.97 -10.36 9.60
CA THR A 683 20.94 -10.83 8.59
C THR A 683 22.32 -11.20 9.17
N LEU A 684 22.50 -11.09 10.49
CA LEU A 684 23.73 -11.51 11.17
C LEU A 684 23.49 -12.82 11.92
N SER A 685 23.50 -13.94 11.18
CA SER A 685 23.86 -15.23 11.76
C SER A 685 25.38 -15.34 11.76
N PRO A 686 26.08 -15.22 12.91
CA PRO A 686 27.51 -15.49 12.96
C PRO A 686 27.68 -17.01 12.91
N ILE A 687 27.81 -17.58 11.71
CA ILE A 687 28.38 -18.92 11.58
C ILE A 687 29.89 -18.74 11.64
N LEU A 688 30.48 -19.11 12.77
CA LEU A 688 31.92 -19.06 13.01
C LEU A 688 32.58 -20.23 12.24
N LEU A 689 32.97 -20.00 10.99
CA LEU A 689 33.75 -20.97 10.22
C LEU A 689 35.22 -20.89 10.65
N SER A 690 35.57 -21.66 11.67
CA SER A 690 36.98 -21.99 11.95
C SER A 690 37.51 -22.87 10.82
N SER A 691 38.29 -22.29 9.91
CA SER A 691 39.06 -23.05 8.92
C SER A 691 40.27 -23.71 9.57
N PRO A 692 40.62 -24.93 9.14
CA PRO A 692 42.00 -25.23 8.84
C PRO A 692 42.14 -25.46 7.33
N ARG A 693 42.72 -24.45 6.67
CA ARG A 693 43.58 -24.52 5.48
C ARG A 693 43.42 -25.76 4.59
N SER A 694 42.66 -25.62 3.51
CA SER A 694 43.15 -25.94 2.15
C SER A 694 42.14 -25.43 1.14
N ILE A 695 42.56 -24.41 0.38
CA ILE A 695 41.80 -23.90 -0.76
C ILE A 695 42.06 -24.88 -1.90
N SER A 696 41.05 -25.64 -2.28
CA SER A 696 41.08 -26.40 -3.52
C SER A 696 39.66 -26.54 -4.05
N LYS A 697 39.45 -25.95 -5.23
CA LYS A 697 38.41 -26.21 -6.23
C LYS A 697 36.95 -26.17 -5.77
N ALA A 698 36.16 -25.48 -6.58
CA ALA A 698 34.69 -25.41 -6.52
C ALA A 698 34.19 -24.56 -5.34
N PHE A 699 33.16 -23.72 -5.44
CA PHE A 699 32.13 -23.47 -6.46
C PHE A 699 31.46 -22.16 -5.97
N TRP A 700 31.10 -21.21 -6.83
CA TRP A 700 29.69 -20.99 -7.21
C TRP A 700 28.67 -21.68 -6.28
N ILE A 701 28.03 -20.92 -5.40
CA ILE A 701 26.57 -20.84 -5.15
C ILE A 701 26.35 -19.55 -4.36
#